data_AF-A0A8D8HRX9-F1
#
_entry.id   AF-A0A8D8HRX9-F1
#
_cell.length_a   1.000
_cell.length_b   1.000
_cell.length_c   1.000
_cell.angle_alpha   90.00
_cell.angle_beta   90.00
_cell.angle_gamma   90.00
#
_symmetry.space_group_name_H-M   'P 1'
#
loop_
_entity.id
_entity.type
_entity.pdbx_description
1 polymer ?
#
loop_
_entity_poly.entity_id
_entity_poly.type
_entity_poly.pdbx_seq_one_letter_code
_entity_poly.pdbx_strand_id
1 'polypeptide(L)'
;CLGLLGSMRAFRQVSPFSKGVRGEIVGALRKGSITWSQAQLRESQRAPNPLVHYTTILIADLQIGVQHYHSLFDSTNGIQYFSIVYKQFDSLLGEEVTNRIESGQLPGTIVNHWTILDNDREPDIAPFEIYFALQQFHNLKSHLSVTPQPPEKPLGLQNFHEWFEPAVQRWISISKTKAIQRIKAAVNVDQISEGEKIVRHSTSAIDTASCFYQIREFWKNLAWPDHGSGAHYEALIIDLVCTTANVYSDLIHQNLAEYYDKSGPQRTTDDMCVIVNNLEYVRRALAEFQPETHALSENAENLLENTIAQLENKADRVLGKLTASMQGPLQKAVFHLAWSPDSLPANQAVMPLLEYLDSHLATLNVTLLSQNFYRAMSLIWNSVLTEFAKQMESGGEGDKPSNFHDRMYGALQLLGEFFNAEGLGLPPEILHSDLYWRVAQRLQYHKTDTDQLIDLFYLQRLQEQLNTMGSQTQLGTLSVKAYFNHDSLCVEVLHAKDVIPLDPNGFSDPFVIVELLPRRVFSHCSEQQTNVHKKTLNPVFDECFEFSVTHDQCQSEAAMIVFTVMDHDVLTANDFAGEAFLSLNNIPGVASNFTLNIENFDCVTQLDLPLLEMKDKSHPILQIMEGRVNDKNAMEFLRKQKARVVG
;
A
#
# COMPACT_ATOMS: atom_id res chain seq x y z
N CYS A 1 -53.87 -0.97 46.50
CA CYS A 1 -54.96 -1.46 47.39
C CYS A 1 -55.23 -2.96 47.23
N LEU A 2 -55.65 -3.46 46.06
CA LEU A 2 -55.95 -4.88 45.88
C LEU A 2 -54.75 -5.81 46.14
N GLY A 3 -53.53 -5.41 45.76
CA GLY A 3 -52.31 -6.17 46.10
C GLY A 3 -52.07 -6.32 47.60
N LEU A 4 -52.29 -5.24 48.36
CA LEU A 4 -52.21 -5.24 49.82
C LEU A 4 -53.32 -6.09 50.47
N LEU A 5 -54.54 -6.08 49.91
CA LEU A 5 -55.61 -6.99 50.35
C LEU A 5 -55.26 -8.45 50.07
N GLY A 6 -54.66 -8.73 48.91
CA GLY A 6 -54.20 -10.06 48.51
C GLY A 6 -53.12 -10.67 49.40
N SER A 7 -52.38 -9.88 50.19
CA SER A 7 -51.39 -10.38 51.16
C SER A 7 -52.02 -10.77 52.51
N MET A 8 -53.24 -10.32 52.81
CA MET A 8 -53.93 -10.65 54.05
C MET A 8 -54.41 -12.10 54.05
N ARG A 9 -54.01 -12.87 55.08
CA ARG A 9 -54.41 -14.29 55.23
C ARG A 9 -55.93 -14.47 55.27
N ALA A 10 -56.64 -13.57 55.96
CA ALA A 10 -58.10 -13.59 56.05
C ALA A 10 -58.77 -13.39 54.68
N PHE A 11 -58.28 -12.43 53.89
CA PHE A 11 -58.81 -12.18 52.54
C PHE A 11 -58.58 -13.36 51.60
N ARG A 12 -57.44 -14.04 51.70
CA ARG A 12 -57.16 -15.24 50.88
C ARG A 12 -58.15 -16.37 51.10
N GLN A 13 -58.70 -16.51 52.32
CA GLN A 13 -59.69 -17.56 52.63
C GLN A 13 -61.05 -17.33 51.97
N VAL A 14 -61.39 -16.08 51.63
CA VAL A 14 -62.69 -15.69 51.06
C VAL A 14 -62.53 -14.94 49.73
N SER A 15 -61.38 -15.06 49.07
CA SER A 15 -61.08 -14.26 47.89
C SER A 15 -62.02 -14.62 46.73
N PRO A 16 -62.74 -13.65 46.14
CA PRO A 16 -63.65 -13.91 45.03
C PRO A 16 -62.92 -14.14 43.69
N PHE A 17 -61.59 -13.94 43.66
CA PHE A 17 -60.78 -14.01 42.45
C PHE A 17 -60.28 -15.43 42.20
N SER A 18 -60.86 -16.11 41.20
CA SER A 18 -60.52 -17.49 40.84
C SER A 18 -59.04 -17.71 40.49
N LYS A 19 -58.34 -16.66 39.99
CA LYS A 19 -56.92 -16.69 39.64
C LYS A 19 -56.04 -15.90 40.62
N GLY A 20 -56.61 -15.47 41.74
CA GLY A 20 -56.00 -14.53 42.67
C GLY A 20 -55.87 -13.11 42.10
N VAL A 21 -55.65 -12.12 42.98
CA VAL A 21 -55.57 -10.69 42.60
C VAL A 21 -54.56 -10.43 41.48
N ARG A 22 -53.38 -11.06 41.55
CA ARG A 22 -52.33 -10.89 40.54
C ARG A 22 -52.79 -11.39 39.16
N GLY A 23 -53.44 -12.55 39.10
CA GLY A 23 -53.94 -13.13 37.84
C GLY A 23 -55.04 -12.28 37.20
N GLU A 24 -55.94 -11.72 37.99
CA GLU A 24 -57.00 -10.83 37.50
C GLU A 24 -56.43 -9.50 36.96
N ILE A 25 -55.45 -8.91 37.64
CA ILE A 25 -54.78 -7.69 37.15
C ILE A 25 -54.08 -7.96 35.81
N VAL A 26 -53.36 -9.07 35.69
CA VAL A 26 -52.71 -9.46 34.42
C VAL A 26 -53.75 -9.67 33.31
N GLY A 27 -54.88 -10.32 33.62
CA GLY A 27 -55.98 -10.50 32.67
C GLY A 27 -56.61 -9.18 32.21
N ALA A 28 -56.82 -8.26 33.16
CA ALA A 28 -57.34 -6.93 32.88
C ALA A 28 -56.37 -6.10 32.01
N LEU A 29 -55.06 -6.14 32.31
CA LEU A 29 -54.04 -5.49 31.51
C LEU A 29 -54.04 -6.02 30.08
N ARG A 30 -54.00 -7.34 29.88
CA ARG A 30 -54.03 -7.95 28.53
C ARG A 30 -55.27 -7.52 27.73
N LYS A 31 -56.46 -7.69 28.32
CA LYS A 31 -57.72 -7.35 27.63
C LYS A 31 -57.83 -5.84 27.37
N GLY A 32 -57.40 -5.02 28.33
CA GLY A 32 -57.37 -3.57 28.23
C GLY A 32 -56.47 -3.11 27.10
N SER A 33 -55.23 -3.60 27.06
CA SER A 33 -54.27 -3.30 25.99
C SER A 33 -54.81 -3.66 24.62
N ILE A 34 -55.36 -4.87 24.44
CA ILE A 34 -55.95 -5.27 23.14
C ILE A 34 -57.09 -4.34 22.73
N THR A 35 -58.03 -4.09 23.64
CA THR A 35 -59.23 -3.30 23.34
C THR A 35 -58.87 -1.85 22.98
N TRP A 36 -57.93 -1.25 23.74
CA TRP A 36 -57.46 0.09 23.50
C TRP A 36 -56.68 0.20 22.18
N SER A 37 -55.74 -0.72 21.94
CA SER A 37 -54.94 -0.79 20.71
C SER A 37 -55.83 -0.88 19.47
N GLN A 38 -56.85 -1.73 19.48
CA GLN A 38 -57.81 -1.85 18.37
C GLN A 38 -58.65 -0.57 18.16
N ALA A 39 -58.97 0.16 19.22
CA ALA A 39 -59.62 1.46 19.09
C ALA A 39 -58.69 2.48 18.42
N GLN A 40 -57.43 2.55 18.84
CA GLN A 40 -56.42 3.43 18.25
C GLN A 40 -56.11 3.09 16.79
N LEU A 41 -56.06 1.81 16.43
CA LEU A 41 -55.90 1.37 15.04
C LEU A 41 -57.05 1.89 14.14
N ARG A 42 -58.30 1.87 14.64
CA ARG A 42 -59.45 2.41 13.90
C ARG A 42 -59.39 3.92 13.73
N GLU A 43 -58.94 4.63 14.76
CA GLU A 43 -58.74 6.09 14.69
C GLU A 43 -57.62 6.45 13.71
N SER A 44 -56.56 5.65 13.70
CA SER A 44 -55.39 5.85 12.84
C SER A 44 -55.67 5.64 11.36
N GLN A 45 -56.75 4.94 10.97
CA GLN A 45 -57.17 4.84 9.56
C GLN A 45 -57.48 6.18 8.91
N ARG A 46 -57.68 7.25 9.70
CA ARG A 46 -57.92 8.61 9.20
C ARG A 46 -56.63 9.40 8.94
N ALA A 47 -55.47 8.90 9.39
CA ALA A 47 -54.19 9.54 9.20
C ALA A 47 -53.65 9.27 7.78
N PRO A 48 -52.79 10.14 7.23
CA PRO A 48 -52.18 9.94 5.91
C PRO A 48 -51.32 8.67 5.85
N ASN A 49 -50.62 8.34 6.94
CA ASN A 49 -49.88 7.10 7.12
C ASN A 49 -50.44 6.32 8.32
N PRO A 50 -51.52 5.53 8.14
CA PRO A 50 -52.23 4.89 9.24
C PRO A 50 -51.36 4.01 10.14
N LEU A 51 -50.48 3.20 9.53
CA LEU A 51 -49.65 2.25 10.26
C LEU A 51 -48.53 2.94 11.04
N VAL A 52 -47.90 3.96 10.46
CA VAL A 52 -46.89 4.80 11.14
C VAL A 52 -47.54 5.50 12.33
N HIS A 53 -48.68 6.16 12.11
CA HIS A 53 -49.38 6.87 13.17
C HIS A 53 -49.79 5.94 14.32
N TYR A 54 -50.38 4.78 13.98
CA TYR A 54 -50.73 3.75 14.96
C TYR A 54 -49.52 3.30 15.77
N THR A 55 -48.40 2.97 15.10
CA THR A 55 -47.16 2.53 15.75
C THR A 55 -46.62 3.60 16.70
N THR A 56 -46.62 4.87 16.30
CA THR A 56 -46.19 5.99 17.13
C THR A 56 -47.05 6.16 18.37
N ILE A 57 -48.37 5.95 18.28
CA ILE A 57 -49.27 5.98 19.46
C ILE A 57 -48.89 4.86 20.44
N LEU A 58 -48.63 3.65 19.94
CA LEU A 58 -48.21 2.53 20.79
C LEU A 58 -46.86 2.79 21.46
N ILE A 59 -45.89 3.37 20.74
CA ILE A 59 -44.59 3.80 21.28
C ILE A 59 -44.79 4.78 22.43
N ALA A 60 -45.61 5.82 22.23
CA ALA A 60 -45.87 6.83 23.24
C ALA A 60 -46.51 6.25 24.51
N ASP A 61 -47.52 5.37 24.36
CA ASP A 61 -48.16 4.70 25.49
C ASP A 61 -47.19 3.79 26.26
N LEU A 62 -46.36 3.03 25.55
CA LEU A 62 -45.33 2.19 26.17
C LEU A 62 -44.30 3.03 26.95
N GLN A 63 -43.87 4.17 26.41
CA GLN A 63 -42.93 5.07 27.10
C GLN A 63 -43.53 5.64 28.40
N ILE A 64 -44.79 6.09 28.36
CA ILE A 64 -45.55 6.49 29.56
C ILE A 64 -45.62 5.32 30.54
N GLY A 65 -45.88 4.11 30.02
CA GLY A 65 -45.94 2.88 30.78
C GLY A 65 -44.65 2.53 31.51
N VAL A 66 -43.50 2.69 30.86
CA VAL A 66 -42.17 2.51 31.47
C VAL A 66 -41.95 3.54 32.58
N GLN A 67 -42.24 4.81 32.31
CA GLN A 67 -41.95 5.91 33.24
C GLN A 67 -42.83 5.89 34.51
N HIS A 68 -44.11 5.56 34.37
CA HIS A 68 -45.09 5.77 35.45
C HIS A 68 -45.75 4.49 35.96
N TYR A 69 -46.09 3.55 35.08
CA TYR A 69 -46.89 2.39 35.47
C TYR A 69 -46.05 1.21 35.91
N HIS A 70 -44.91 0.96 35.27
CA HIS A 70 -44.09 -0.23 35.53
C HIS A 70 -43.67 -0.34 37.00
N SER A 71 -43.06 0.70 37.56
CA SER A 71 -42.61 0.73 38.95
C SER A 71 -43.77 0.56 39.95
N LEU A 72 -44.95 1.10 39.63
CA LEU A 72 -46.14 0.98 40.46
C LEU A 72 -46.64 -0.47 40.50
N PHE A 73 -46.81 -1.11 39.35
CA PHE A 73 -47.29 -2.49 39.26
C PHE A 73 -46.29 -3.51 39.82
N ASP A 74 -45.00 -3.28 39.62
CA ASP A 74 -43.95 -4.15 40.14
C ASP A 74 -43.86 -4.05 41.67
N SER A 75 -43.78 -2.84 42.22
CA SER A 75 -43.66 -2.62 43.68
C SER A 75 -44.89 -3.08 44.47
N THR A 76 -46.10 -2.97 43.92
CA THR A 76 -47.33 -3.32 44.66
C THR A 76 -47.75 -4.78 44.52
N ASN A 77 -47.50 -5.40 43.37
CA ASN A 77 -48.07 -6.70 43.02
C ASN A 77 -47.07 -7.67 42.36
N GLY A 78 -45.81 -7.25 42.16
CA GLY A 78 -44.79 -8.02 41.44
C GLY A 78 -45.20 -8.29 39.99
N ILE A 79 -45.87 -7.33 39.34
CA ILE A 79 -46.37 -7.45 37.97
C ILE A 79 -45.47 -6.64 37.04
N GLN A 80 -44.87 -7.33 36.08
CA GLN A 80 -44.07 -6.75 35.01
C GLN A 80 -44.99 -6.13 33.94
N TYR A 81 -45.53 -4.94 34.24
CA TYR A 81 -46.50 -4.23 33.39
C TYR A 81 -46.01 -4.11 31.95
N PHE A 82 -44.77 -3.62 31.77
CA PHE A 82 -44.20 -3.37 30.44
C PHE A 82 -44.19 -4.66 29.60
N SER A 83 -43.71 -5.77 30.16
CA SER A 83 -43.66 -7.05 29.46
C SER A 83 -45.04 -7.55 29.03
N ILE A 84 -46.08 -7.30 29.82
CA ILE A 84 -47.45 -7.71 29.47
C ILE A 84 -47.98 -6.87 28.32
N VAL A 85 -47.87 -5.55 28.41
CA VAL A 85 -48.42 -4.61 27.42
C VAL A 85 -47.65 -4.69 26.11
N TYR A 86 -46.32 -4.64 26.17
CA TYR A 86 -45.44 -4.74 25.01
C TYR A 86 -45.75 -5.99 24.18
N LYS A 87 -45.87 -7.17 24.82
CA LYS A 87 -46.19 -8.43 24.12
C LYS A 87 -47.57 -8.43 23.44
N GLN A 88 -48.55 -7.70 23.98
CA GLN A 88 -49.85 -7.57 23.30
C GLN A 88 -49.73 -6.67 22.07
N PHE A 89 -49.07 -5.52 22.22
CA PHE A 89 -48.87 -4.58 21.11
C PHE A 89 -48.00 -5.17 20.00
N ASP A 90 -46.92 -5.87 20.34
CA ASP A 90 -46.05 -6.57 19.40
C ASP A 90 -46.84 -7.60 18.57
N SER A 91 -47.67 -8.43 19.22
CA SER A 91 -48.51 -9.40 18.51
C SER A 91 -49.54 -8.73 17.58
N LEU A 92 -50.21 -7.68 18.04
CA LEU A 92 -51.23 -6.98 17.25
C LEU A 92 -50.61 -6.22 16.08
N LEU A 93 -49.46 -5.59 16.30
CA LEU A 93 -48.75 -4.86 15.26
C LEU A 93 -48.19 -5.82 14.21
N GLY A 94 -47.61 -6.94 14.62
CA GLY A 94 -47.15 -7.98 13.69
C GLY A 94 -48.28 -8.56 12.83
N GLU A 95 -49.45 -8.82 13.42
CA GLU A 95 -50.64 -9.28 12.68
C GLU A 95 -51.13 -8.23 11.68
N GLU A 96 -51.25 -6.96 12.09
CA GLU A 96 -51.68 -5.87 11.20
C GLU A 96 -50.72 -5.66 10.03
N VAL A 97 -49.40 -5.67 10.28
CA VAL A 97 -48.39 -5.53 9.22
C VAL A 97 -48.51 -6.70 8.25
N THR A 98 -48.56 -7.94 8.75
CA THR A 98 -48.70 -9.15 7.92
C THR A 98 -49.96 -9.09 7.05
N ASN A 99 -51.11 -8.74 7.63
CA ASN A 99 -52.37 -8.59 6.88
C ASN A 99 -52.26 -7.53 5.77
N ARG A 100 -51.57 -6.41 6.03
CA ARG A 100 -51.34 -5.36 5.02
C ARG A 100 -50.37 -5.78 3.93
N ILE A 101 -49.36 -6.58 4.27
CA ILE A 101 -48.46 -7.19 3.28
C ILE A 101 -49.29 -8.15 2.40
N GLU A 102 -50.03 -9.09 2.98
CA GLU A 102 -50.81 -10.08 2.22
C GLU A 102 -51.90 -9.44 1.34
N SER A 103 -52.49 -8.34 1.78
CA SER A 103 -53.48 -7.58 1.01
C SER A 103 -52.88 -6.60 -0.01
N GLY A 104 -51.54 -6.51 -0.11
CA GLY A 104 -50.85 -5.61 -1.04
C GLY A 104 -51.01 -4.13 -0.71
N GLN A 105 -51.38 -3.81 0.53
CA GLN A 105 -51.54 -2.44 1.03
C GLN A 105 -50.22 -1.81 1.49
N LEU A 106 -49.16 -2.60 1.60
CA LEU A 106 -47.81 -2.14 1.86
C LEU A 106 -47.00 -2.10 0.55
N PRO A 107 -46.65 -0.91 0.04
CA PRO A 107 -45.76 -0.78 -1.10
C PRO A 107 -44.39 -1.41 -0.80
N GLY A 108 -43.74 -1.95 -1.82
CA GLY A 108 -42.34 -2.40 -1.71
C GLY A 108 -42.09 -3.71 -0.95
N THR A 109 -43.08 -4.31 -0.30
CA THR A 109 -42.93 -5.58 0.45
C THR A 109 -43.29 -6.84 -0.36
N ILE A 110 -43.97 -6.69 -1.51
CA ILE A 110 -44.24 -7.78 -2.45
C ILE A 110 -43.45 -7.55 -3.74
N VAL A 111 -42.74 -8.58 -4.19
CA VAL A 111 -42.05 -8.64 -5.50
C VAL A 111 -43.10 -8.79 -6.62
N ASN A 112 -44.00 -7.82 -6.80
CA ASN A 112 -44.86 -7.80 -7.96
C ASN A 112 -44.14 -7.14 -9.15
N HIS A 113 -44.18 -7.84 -10.28
CA HIS A 113 -43.53 -7.61 -11.58
C HIS A 113 -43.75 -6.24 -12.29
N TRP A 114 -44.17 -5.20 -11.58
CA TRP A 114 -44.40 -3.85 -12.11
C TRP A 114 -43.55 -2.88 -11.29
N THR A 115 -42.47 -2.24 -11.74
CA THR A 115 -42.10 -1.75 -13.08
C THR A 115 -40.58 -1.54 -13.10
N ILE A 116 -39.87 -2.21 -14.01
CA ILE A 116 -38.50 -1.87 -14.44
C ILE A 116 -38.53 -0.67 -15.41
N LEU A 117 -39.67 0.03 -15.54
CA LEU A 117 -39.96 0.94 -16.66
C LEU A 117 -40.38 2.37 -16.31
N ASP A 118 -40.21 2.84 -15.08
CA ASP A 118 -40.35 4.28 -14.80
C ASP A 118 -39.04 4.82 -14.21
N ASN A 119 -38.14 5.23 -15.12
CA ASN A 119 -36.87 5.91 -14.80
C ASN A 119 -37.07 7.26 -14.05
N ASP A 120 -38.32 7.71 -13.85
CA ASP A 120 -38.64 9.05 -13.31
C ASP A 120 -39.32 9.07 -11.93
N ARG A 121 -39.64 7.93 -11.29
CA ARG A 121 -40.25 7.96 -9.94
C ARG A 121 -39.19 7.99 -8.85
N GLU A 122 -39.33 8.89 -7.85
CA GLU A 122 -38.53 8.91 -6.61
C GLU A 122 -38.44 7.51 -5.98
N PRO A 123 -37.32 7.16 -5.29
CA PRO A 123 -37.30 5.91 -4.52
C PRO A 123 -38.53 5.92 -3.61
N ASP A 124 -39.29 4.83 -3.57
CA ASP A 124 -40.47 4.78 -2.71
C ASP A 124 -39.99 4.82 -1.25
N ILE A 125 -40.17 5.97 -0.58
CA ILE A 125 -39.77 6.18 0.82
C ILE A 125 -40.81 5.59 1.77
N ALA A 126 -42.05 5.39 1.31
CA ALA A 126 -43.17 4.92 2.13
C ALA A 126 -42.91 3.60 2.89
N PRO A 127 -42.25 2.58 2.30
CA PRO A 127 -41.89 1.35 3.03
C PRO A 127 -40.90 1.66 4.17
N PHE A 128 -39.97 2.59 3.97
CA PHE A 128 -38.96 2.91 4.96
C PHE A 128 -39.50 3.75 6.13
N GLU A 129 -40.50 4.60 5.91
CA GLU A 129 -41.19 5.28 7.02
C GLU A 129 -41.80 4.28 8.02
N ILE A 130 -42.36 3.20 7.50
CA ILE A 130 -42.95 2.12 8.29
C ILE A 130 -41.85 1.29 8.94
N TYR A 131 -40.79 0.96 8.20
CA TYR A 131 -39.61 0.31 8.77
C TYR A 131 -39.06 1.07 9.97
N PHE A 132 -38.85 2.39 9.86
CA PHE A 132 -38.31 3.20 10.95
C PHE A 132 -39.27 3.27 12.15
N ALA A 133 -40.58 3.35 11.92
CA ALA A 133 -41.56 3.28 13.01
C ALA A 133 -41.52 1.93 13.75
N LEU A 134 -41.46 0.82 13.00
CA LEU A 134 -41.34 -0.52 13.57
C LEU A 134 -40.01 -0.74 14.28
N GLN A 135 -38.91 -0.23 13.73
CA GLN A 135 -37.58 -0.26 14.33
C GLN A 135 -37.57 0.48 15.68
N GLN A 136 -38.18 1.68 15.75
CA GLN A 136 -38.32 2.41 17.01
C GLN A 136 -39.16 1.65 18.04
N PHE A 137 -40.29 1.06 17.64
CA PHE A 137 -41.10 0.21 18.52
C PHE A 137 -40.30 -1.00 19.01
N HIS A 138 -39.63 -1.70 18.10
CA HIS A 138 -38.83 -2.89 18.38
C HIS A 138 -37.68 -2.60 19.34
N ASN A 139 -37.06 -1.42 19.27
CA ASN A 139 -35.99 -1.00 20.18
C ASN A 139 -36.46 -0.89 21.66
N LEU A 140 -37.75 -0.68 21.89
CA LEU A 140 -38.32 -0.69 23.25
C LEU A 140 -38.28 -2.10 23.90
N LYS A 141 -38.05 -3.18 23.12
CA LYS A 141 -37.84 -4.53 23.67
C LYS A 141 -36.71 -4.58 24.70
N SER A 142 -35.75 -3.64 24.64
CA SER A 142 -34.66 -3.49 25.62
C SER A 142 -35.14 -3.31 27.06
N HIS A 143 -36.38 -2.85 27.27
CA HIS A 143 -37.01 -2.74 28.58
C HIS A 143 -37.68 -4.03 29.07
N LEU A 144 -37.65 -5.12 28.29
CA LEU A 144 -38.07 -6.44 28.78
C LEU A 144 -37.02 -6.94 29.78
N SER A 145 -37.47 -7.30 30.99
CA SER A 145 -36.61 -7.81 32.06
C SER A 145 -35.87 -9.08 31.62
N VAL A 146 -34.53 -9.04 31.62
CA VAL A 146 -33.65 -10.18 31.30
C VAL A 146 -33.67 -11.19 32.45
N THR A 147 -34.32 -12.32 32.26
CA THR A 147 -34.11 -13.56 33.03
C THR A 147 -34.68 -14.73 32.21
N PRO A 148 -34.06 -15.91 32.21
CA PRO A 148 -34.38 -16.97 31.25
C PRO A 148 -35.77 -17.52 31.58
N GLN A 149 -36.74 -17.23 30.73
CA GLN A 149 -38.02 -17.95 30.75
C GLN A 149 -37.98 -19.07 29.69
N PRO A 150 -38.59 -20.24 29.97
CA PRO A 150 -38.77 -21.34 28.99
C PRO A 150 -39.51 -20.81 27.74
N PRO A 151 -39.47 -21.51 26.58
CA PRO A 151 -39.69 -20.89 25.27
C PRO A 151 -41.07 -20.21 25.21
N GLU A 152 -41.06 -18.90 25.44
CA GLU A 152 -42.20 -18.07 25.09
C GLU A 152 -42.29 -18.07 23.56
N LYS A 153 -43.51 -17.93 23.04
CA LYS A 153 -43.69 -17.70 21.61
C LYS A 153 -42.78 -16.55 21.16
N PRO A 154 -42.12 -16.66 20.00
CA PRO A 154 -41.32 -15.56 19.47
C PRO A 154 -42.20 -14.30 19.36
N LEU A 155 -41.58 -13.15 19.56
CA LEU A 155 -42.23 -11.86 19.34
C LEU A 155 -42.65 -11.77 17.87
N GLY A 156 -43.83 -11.23 17.60
CA GLY A 156 -44.36 -11.07 16.24
C GLY A 156 -43.50 -10.16 15.36
N LEU A 157 -42.77 -9.21 15.97
CA LEU A 157 -41.84 -8.33 15.27
C LEU A 157 -40.38 -8.77 15.42
N GLN A 158 -40.08 -10.01 15.81
CA GLN A 158 -38.69 -10.46 16.01
C GLN A 158 -37.85 -10.29 14.73
N ASN A 159 -38.40 -10.69 13.58
CA ASN A 159 -37.75 -10.65 12.28
C ASN A 159 -38.43 -9.66 11.32
N PHE A 160 -38.95 -8.54 11.82
CA PHE A 160 -39.71 -7.59 10.99
C PHE A 160 -38.91 -7.05 9.79
N HIS A 161 -37.58 -7.04 9.87
CA HIS A 161 -36.69 -6.60 8.80
C HIS A 161 -36.81 -7.46 7.53
N GLU A 162 -37.08 -8.77 7.66
CA GLU A 162 -37.27 -9.69 6.53
C GLU A 162 -38.39 -9.20 5.58
N TRP A 163 -39.43 -8.56 6.12
CA TRP A 163 -40.54 -8.00 5.35
C TRP A 163 -40.12 -6.87 4.39
N PHE A 164 -38.99 -6.21 4.67
CA PHE A 164 -38.49 -5.05 3.93
C PHE A 164 -37.28 -5.38 3.04
N GLU A 165 -36.83 -6.63 2.99
CA GLU A 165 -35.76 -7.06 2.07
C GLU A 165 -36.02 -6.65 0.61
N PRO A 166 -37.24 -6.85 0.04
CA PRO A 166 -37.50 -6.43 -1.35
C PRO A 166 -37.41 -4.91 -1.54
N ALA A 167 -37.76 -4.13 -0.50
CA ALA A 167 -37.68 -2.68 -0.53
C ALA A 167 -36.21 -2.21 -0.51
N VAL A 168 -35.36 -2.83 0.31
CA VAL A 168 -33.91 -2.55 0.35
C VAL A 168 -33.26 -2.88 -0.99
N GLN A 169 -33.50 -4.07 -1.54
CA GLN A 169 -32.97 -4.49 -2.84
C GLN A 169 -33.36 -3.51 -3.96
N ARG A 170 -34.63 -3.10 -3.99
CA ARG A 170 -35.13 -2.13 -4.96
C ARG A 170 -34.49 -0.75 -4.76
N TRP A 171 -34.36 -0.30 -3.52
CA TRP A 171 -33.72 0.98 -3.20
C TRP A 171 -32.27 1.02 -3.70
N ILE A 172 -31.47 -0.02 -3.47
CA ILE A 172 -30.08 -0.10 -3.97
C ILE A 172 -30.06 0.02 -5.51
N SER A 173 -30.90 -0.75 -6.21
CA SER A 173 -30.95 -0.75 -7.68
C SER A 173 -31.35 0.62 -8.27
N ILE A 174 -32.39 1.25 -7.72
CA ILE A 174 -32.84 2.59 -8.16
C ILE A 174 -31.77 3.63 -7.82
N SER A 175 -31.16 3.56 -6.64
CA SER A 175 -30.13 4.50 -6.19
C SER A 175 -28.90 4.44 -7.09
N LYS A 176 -28.49 3.25 -7.57
CA LYS A 176 -27.40 3.11 -8.54
C LYS A 176 -27.68 3.89 -9.82
N THR A 177 -28.86 3.69 -10.40
CA THR A 177 -29.25 4.33 -11.66
C THR A 177 -29.31 5.86 -11.51
N LYS A 178 -29.91 6.34 -10.42
CA LYS A 178 -30.05 7.77 -10.15
C LYS A 178 -28.75 8.46 -9.81
N ALA A 179 -27.87 7.81 -9.04
CA ALA A 179 -26.54 8.33 -8.76
C ALA A 179 -25.77 8.52 -10.07
N ILE A 180 -25.79 7.55 -10.98
CA ILE A 180 -25.16 7.67 -12.31
C ILE A 180 -25.75 8.85 -13.11
N GLN A 181 -27.09 8.97 -13.16
CA GLN A 181 -27.74 10.06 -13.89
C GLN A 181 -27.41 11.44 -13.30
N ARG A 182 -27.44 11.56 -11.97
CA ARG A 182 -27.10 12.80 -11.26
C ARG A 182 -25.65 13.19 -11.46
N ILE A 183 -24.73 12.23 -11.38
CA ILE A 183 -23.30 12.45 -11.64
C ILE A 183 -23.08 12.92 -13.08
N LYS A 184 -23.69 12.27 -14.07
CA LYS A 184 -23.62 12.69 -15.48
C LYS A 184 -24.14 14.11 -15.69
N ALA A 185 -25.30 14.43 -15.10
CA ALA A 185 -25.87 15.77 -15.17
C ALA A 185 -24.96 16.82 -14.51
N ALA A 186 -24.41 16.50 -13.33
CA ALA A 186 -23.50 17.38 -12.59
C ALA A 186 -22.21 17.65 -13.36
N VAL A 187 -21.61 16.63 -14.00
CA VAL A 187 -20.41 16.80 -14.83
C VAL A 187 -20.69 17.60 -16.10
N ASN A 188 -21.87 17.45 -16.72
CA ASN A 188 -22.24 18.18 -17.94
C ASN A 188 -22.41 19.69 -17.73
N VAL A 189 -22.90 20.10 -16.56
CA VAL A 189 -23.05 21.51 -16.19
C VAL A 189 -21.87 22.04 -15.38
N ASP A 190 -20.85 21.20 -15.18
CA ASP A 190 -19.71 21.52 -14.34
C ASP A 190 -18.95 22.69 -14.94
N GLN A 191 -18.87 23.77 -14.16
CA GLN A 191 -18.05 24.91 -14.48
C GLN A 191 -16.92 24.95 -13.47
N ILE A 192 -15.70 25.03 -13.97
CA ILE A 192 -14.53 25.29 -13.13
C ILE A 192 -14.77 26.67 -12.51
N SER A 193 -14.89 26.72 -11.19
CA SER A 193 -15.27 27.94 -10.47
C SER A 193 -14.19 29.01 -10.67
N GLU A 194 -14.50 30.08 -11.42
CA GLU A 194 -13.59 31.21 -11.64
C GLU A 194 -13.51 32.19 -10.43
N GLY A 195 -14.23 31.88 -9.34
CA GLY A 195 -14.31 32.69 -8.10
C GLY A 195 -13.23 32.39 -7.07
N GLU A 196 -13.22 33.15 -5.96
CA GLU A 196 -12.18 33.14 -4.90
C GLU A 196 -11.63 31.74 -4.62
N LYS A 197 -10.30 31.59 -4.75
CA LYS A 197 -9.47 30.36 -4.73
C LYS A 197 -9.54 29.51 -3.44
N ILE A 198 -10.61 29.63 -2.66
CA ILE A 198 -10.83 28.93 -1.40
C ILE A 198 -11.20 27.47 -1.66
N VAL A 199 -12.02 27.20 -2.69
CA VAL A 199 -12.47 25.84 -3.02
C VAL A 199 -11.67 25.30 -4.20
N ARG A 200 -10.87 24.26 -3.95
CA ARG A 200 -9.89 23.71 -4.91
C ARG A 200 -10.48 22.65 -5.87
N HIS A 201 -11.78 22.41 -5.83
CA HIS A 201 -12.49 21.38 -6.58
C HIS A 201 -13.78 21.96 -7.18
N SER A 202 -14.35 21.32 -8.19
CA SER A 202 -15.57 21.78 -8.87
C SER A 202 -16.84 21.27 -8.20
N THR A 203 -17.97 21.85 -8.62
CA THR A 203 -19.31 21.51 -8.12
C THR A 203 -19.68 20.04 -8.34
N SER A 204 -19.24 19.44 -9.45
CA SER A 204 -19.54 18.03 -9.75
C SER A 204 -18.94 17.05 -8.73
N ALA A 205 -17.78 17.37 -8.16
CA ALA A 205 -17.15 16.56 -7.11
C ALA A 205 -17.97 16.61 -5.81
N ILE A 206 -18.50 17.78 -5.47
CA ILE A 206 -19.36 17.99 -4.29
C ILE A 206 -20.66 17.21 -4.43
N ASP A 207 -21.31 17.30 -5.59
CA ASP A 207 -22.55 16.57 -5.86
C ASP A 207 -22.34 15.06 -5.80
N THR A 208 -21.22 14.57 -6.34
CA THR A 208 -20.87 13.15 -6.30
C THR A 208 -20.64 12.67 -4.86
N ALA A 209 -19.84 13.40 -4.07
CA ALA A 209 -19.61 13.09 -2.66
C ALA A 209 -20.88 13.18 -1.81
N SER A 210 -21.78 14.11 -2.11
CA SER A 210 -23.09 14.24 -1.45
C SER A 210 -23.98 13.03 -1.72
N CYS A 211 -23.95 12.47 -2.93
CA CYS A 211 -24.66 11.22 -3.23
C CYS A 211 -24.13 10.07 -2.37
N PHE A 212 -22.81 9.95 -2.24
CA PHE A 212 -22.15 8.93 -1.42
C PHE A 212 -22.53 9.07 0.06
N TYR A 213 -22.47 10.30 0.59
CA TYR A 213 -22.89 10.59 1.95
C TYR A 213 -24.35 10.18 2.22
N GLN A 214 -25.28 10.54 1.33
CA GLN A 214 -26.70 10.20 1.48
C GLN A 214 -26.94 8.68 1.48
N ILE A 215 -26.26 7.94 0.60
CA ILE A 215 -26.35 6.47 0.55
C ILE A 215 -25.83 5.85 1.84
N ARG A 216 -24.68 6.31 2.33
CA ARG A 216 -24.08 5.80 3.57
C ARG A 216 -24.96 6.09 4.78
N GLU A 217 -25.43 7.32 4.94
CA GLU A 217 -26.27 7.71 6.08
C GLU A 217 -27.60 6.96 6.07
N PHE A 218 -28.19 6.74 4.89
CA PHE A 218 -29.39 5.94 4.78
C PHE A 218 -29.16 4.50 5.23
N TRP A 219 -28.09 3.84 4.75
CA TRP A 219 -27.72 2.49 5.18
C TRP A 219 -27.47 2.40 6.69
N LYS A 220 -26.74 3.37 7.25
CA LYS A 220 -26.47 3.47 8.68
C LYS A 220 -27.75 3.60 9.51
N ASN A 221 -28.71 4.42 9.04
CA ASN A 221 -29.99 4.60 9.72
C ASN A 221 -30.89 3.35 9.66
N LEU A 222 -30.75 2.52 8.63
CA LEU A 222 -31.45 1.22 8.60
C LEU A 222 -31.01 0.33 9.77
N ALA A 223 -29.78 0.46 10.27
CA ALA A 223 -29.25 -0.32 11.38
C ALA A 223 -29.64 -1.80 11.27
N TRP A 224 -29.35 -2.38 10.09
CA TRP A 224 -29.91 -3.66 9.68
C TRP A 224 -29.54 -4.77 10.68
N PRO A 225 -30.53 -5.49 11.25
CA PRO A 225 -30.28 -6.33 12.42
C PRO A 225 -29.68 -7.70 12.09
N ASP A 226 -29.82 -8.20 10.86
CA ASP A 226 -29.27 -9.49 10.44
C ASP A 226 -27.90 -9.31 9.80
N HIS A 227 -26.86 -9.87 10.43
CA HIS A 227 -25.49 -9.76 9.95
C HIS A 227 -25.27 -10.47 8.60
N GLY A 228 -25.99 -11.56 8.32
CA GLY A 228 -25.82 -12.33 7.08
C GLY A 228 -26.29 -11.57 5.84
N SER A 229 -27.57 -11.22 5.80
CA SER A 229 -28.14 -10.38 4.74
C SER A 229 -27.58 -8.96 4.75
N GLY A 230 -27.22 -8.43 5.93
CA GLY A 230 -26.56 -7.14 6.08
C GLY A 230 -25.24 -7.05 5.30
N ALA A 231 -24.35 -8.04 5.45
CA ALA A 231 -23.11 -8.10 4.70
C ALA A 231 -23.33 -8.20 3.18
N HIS A 232 -24.38 -8.89 2.74
CA HIS A 232 -24.76 -8.95 1.33
C HIS A 232 -25.20 -7.57 0.80
N TYR A 233 -26.06 -6.86 1.52
CA TYR A 233 -26.52 -5.52 1.13
C TYR A 233 -25.38 -4.50 1.16
N GLU A 234 -24.48 -4.59 2.13
CA GLU A 234 -23.29 -3.75 2.19
C GLU A 234 -22.40 -3.98 0.96
N ALA A 235 -22.15 -5.22 0.56
CA ALA A 235 -21.41 -5.52 -0.67
C ALA A 235 -22.08 -4.92 -1.93
N LEU A 236 -23.42 -4.94 -2.02
CA LEU A 236 -24.15 -4.30 -3.11
C LEU A 236 -24.07 -2.76 -3.07
N ILE A 237 -24.03 -2.16 -1.88
CA ILE A 237 -23.83 -0.71 -1.71
C ILE A 237 -22.41 -0.32 -2.11
N ILE A 238 -21.40 -1.12 -1.74
CA ILE A 238 -20.02 -0.94 -2.18
C ILE A 238 -19.93 -1.00 -3.72
N ASP A 239 -20.54 -2.00 -4.36
CA ASP A 239 -20.62 -2.08 -5.82
C ASP A 239 -21.26 -0.84 -6.45
N LEU A 240 -22.35 -0.34 -5.86
CA LEU A 240 -23.04 0.88 -6.28
C LEU A 240 -22.08 2.08 -6.26
N VAL A 241 -21.45 2.37 -5.11
CA VAL A 241 -20.60 3.56 -4.95
C VAL A 241 -19.30 3.44 -5.74
N CYS A 242 -18.72 2.24 -5.87
CA CYS A 242 -17.54 2.02 -6.70
C CYS A 242 -17.85 2.19 -8.19
N THR A 243 -18.97 1.63 -8.67
CA THR A 243 -19.40 1.80 -10.07
C THR A 243 -19.60 3.28 -10.40
N THR A 244 -20.26 4.02 -9.50
CA THR A 244 -20.56 5.45 -9.70
C THR A 244 -19.31 6.32 -9.61
N ALA A 245 -18.37 6.03 -8.69
CA ALA A 245 -17.07 6.69 -8.61
C ALA A 245 -16.24 6.48 -9.89
N ASN A 246 -16.25 5.27 -10.43
CA ASN A 246 -15.57 4.97 -11.69
C ASN A 246 -16.17 5.76 -12.85
N VAL A 247 -17.50 5.79 -12.98
CA VAL A 247 -18.19 6.62 -13.99
C VAL A 247 -17.81 8.10 -13.86
N TYR A 248 -17.80 8.65 -12.65
CA TYR A 248 -17.37 10.03 -12.42
C TYR A 248 -15.94 10.27 -12.90
N SER A 249 -15.01 9.41 -12.46
CA SER A 249 -13.59 9.52 -12.79
C SER A 249 -13.30 9.39 -14.29
N ASP A 250 -14.09 8.59 -15.03
CA ASP A 250 -13.99 8.47 -16.49
C ASP A 250 -14.48 9.74 -17.18
N LEU A 251 -15.62 10.30 -16.77
CA LEU A 251 -16.20 11.49 -17.38
C LEU A 251 -15.29 12.72 -17.23
N ILE A 252 -14.77 12.97 -16.02
CA ILE A 252 -13.89 14.12 -15.80
C ILE A 252 -12.55 13.98 -16.55
N HIS A 253 -12.06 12.75 -16.70
CA HIS A 253 -10.84 12.48 -17.46
C HIS A 253 -11.04 12.65 -18.97
N GLN A 254 -12.20 12.25 -19.50
CA GLN A 254 -12.58 12.48 -20.91
C GLN A 254 -12.71 13.97 -21.21
N ASN A 255 -13.37 14.74 -20.33
CA ASN A 255 -13.49 16.19 -20.50
C ASN A 255 -12.12 16.86 -20.59
N LEU A 256 -11.13 16.43 -19.79
CA LEU A 256 -9.76 16.95 -19.86
C LEU A 256 -9.14 16.78 -21.27
N ALA A 257 -9.36 15.64 -21.92
CA ALA A 257 -8.85 15.38 -23.26
C ALA A 257 -9.39 16.40 -24.28
N GLU A 258 -10.66 16.78 -24.17
CA GLU A 258 -11.29 17.80 -25.03
C GLU A 258 -10.80 19.23 -24.75
N TYR A 259 -10.36 19.52 -23.52
CA TYR A 259 -9.82 20.83 -23.14
C TYR A 259 -8.40 21.09 -23.70
N TYR A 260 -7.57 20.04 -23.81
CA TYR A 260 -6.23 20.15 -24.42
C TYR A 260 -6.28 20.66 -25.87
N ASP A 261 -7.32 20.31 -26.62
CA ASP A 261 -7.46 20.71 -28.03
C ASP A 261 -7.89 22.17 -28.22
N LYS A 262 -8.37 22.85 -27.17
CA LYS A 262 -9.07 24.15 -27.29
C LYS A 262 -8.44 25.31 -26.50
N SER A 263 -7.58 25.04 -25.51
CA SER A 263 -7.12 26.06 -24.54
C SER A 263 -5.60 26.13 -24.45
N GLY A 264 -5.02 27.34 -24.44
CA GLY A 264 -3.56 27.53 -24.35
C GLY A 264 -2.91 27.00 -23.05
N PRO A 265 -1.55 26.96 -22.98
CA PRO A 265 -0.79 26.16 -22.00
C PRO A 265 -1.02 26.48 -20.52
N GLN A 266 -1.38 27.73 -20.20
CA GLN A 266 -1.53 28.16 -18.81
C GLN A 266 -2.91 27.79 -18.25
N ARG A 267 -3.96 27.89 -19.07
CA ARG A 267 -5.32 27.46 -18.70
C ARG A 267 -5.37 25.96 -18.44
N THR A 268 -4.60 25.17 -19.21
CA THR A 268 -4.53 23.72 -19.04
C THR A 268 -3.94 23.27 -17.70
N THR A 269 -3.09 24.07 -17.03
CA THR A 269 -2.47 23.68 -15.74
C THR A 269 -3.44 23.81 -14.57
N ASP A 270 -4.21 24.90 -14.53
CA ASP A 270 -5.24 25.12 -13.51
C ASP A 270 -6.37 24.07 -13.64
N ASP A 271 -6.79 23.78 -14.87
CA ASP A 271 -7.80 22.76 -15.18
C ASP A 271 -7.34 21.37 -14.70
N MET A 272 -6.07 21.00 -14.94
CA MET A 272 -5.49 19.76 -14.42
C MET A 272 -5.51 19.70 -12.89
N CYS A 273 -5.17 20.80 -12.20
CA CYS A 273 -5.20 20.86 -10.74
C CYS A 273 -6.61 20.62 -10.19
N VAL A 274 -7.63 21.25 -10.78
CA VAL A 274 -9.03 21.08 -10.38
C VAL A 274 -9.47 19.62 -10.55
N ILE A 275 -9.12 18.98 -11.66
CA ILE A 275 -9.49 17.57 -11.91
C ILE A 275 -8.82 16.62 -10.91
N VAL A 276 -7.54 16.81 -10.61
CA VAL A 276 -6.84 16.00 -9.60
C VAL A 276 -7.48 16.20 -8.22
N ASN A 277 -7.89 17.43 -7.88
CA ASN A 277 -8.60 17.72 -6.64
C ASN A 277 -10.01 17.10 -6.59
N ASN A 278 -10.73 17.10 -7.71
CA ASN A 278 -12.01 16.41 -7.84
C ASN A 278 -11.88 14.91 -7.57
N LEU A 279 -10.88 14.28 -8.19
CA LEU A 279 -10.57 12.86 -7.98
C LEU A 279 -10.28 12.57 -6.50
N GLU A 280 -9.44 13.37 -5.86
CA GLU A 280 -9.12 13.20 -4.43
C GLU A 280 -10.33 13.43 -3.52
N TYR A 281 -11.19 14.40 -3.85
CA TYR A 281 -12.40 14.68 -3.07
C TYR A 281 -13.39 13.51 -3.12
N VAL A 282 -13.63 12.94 -4.31
CA VAL A 282 -14.49 11.76 -4.48
C VAL A 282 -13.85 10.51 -3.88
N ARG A 283 -12.52 10.35 -4.00
CA ARG A 283 -11.78 9.25 -3.37
C ARG A 283 -11.94 9.25 -1.85
N ARG A 284 -11.87 10.42 -1.19
CA ARG A 284 -12.10 10.56 0.26
C ARG A 284 -13.53 10.14 0.65
N ALA A 285 -14.53 10.63 -0.09
CA ALA A 285 -15.93 10.26 0.15
C ALA A 285 -16.19 8.76 -0.07
N LEU A 286 -15.43 8.12 -0.98
CA LEU A 286 -15.50 6.68 -1.21
C LEU A 286 -14.81 5.89 -0.09
N ALA A 287 -13.65 6.33 0.39
CA ALA A 287 -12.92 5.68 1.49
C ALA A 287 -13.71 5.66 2.81
N GLU A 288 -14.63 6.60 2.97
CA GLU A 288 -15.59 6.71 4.08
C GLU A 288 -16.62 5.55 4.15
N PHE A 289 -16.60 4.61 3.17
CA PHE A 289 -17.36 3.37 3.19
C PHE A 289 -16.60 2.18 3.81
N GLN A 290 -15.31 2.31 4.13
CA GLN A 290 -14.61 1.30 4.92
C GLN A 290 -15.11 1.37 6.37
N PRO A 291 -15.76 0.31 6.90
CA PRO A 291 -16.29 0.33 8.25
C PRO A 291 -15.19 0.22 9.31
N GLU A 292 -15.31 0.98 10.42
CA GLU A 292 -14.39 0.89 11.57
C GLU A 292 -14.73 -0.26 12.52
N THR A 293 -15.99 -0.72 12.51
CA THR A 293 -16.55 -1.59 13.55
C THR A 293 -16.56 -3.08 13.19
N HIS A 294 -16.42 -3.42 11.92
CA HIS A 294 -16.45 -4.77 11.40
C HIS A 294 -15.71 -4.86 10.07
N ALA A 295 -15.41 -6.07 9.61
CA ALA A 295 -14.77 -6.29 8.30
C ALA A 295 -15.83 -6.44 7.21
N LEU A 296 -15.56 -5.88 6.03
CA LEU A 296 -16.33 -6.12 4.81
C LEU A 296 -16.12 -7.56 4.33
N SER A 297 -16.99 -8.02 3.43
CA SER A 297 -16.70 -9.24 2.66
C SER A 297 -15.45 -9.03 1.79
N GLU A 298 -14.62 -10.06 1.64
CA GLU A 298 -13.37 -10.01 0.85
C GLU A 298 -13.58 -9.42 -0.56
N ASN A 299 -14.67 -9.78 -1.23
CA ASN A 299 -14.99 -9.26 -2.56
C ASN A 299 -15.31 -7.75 -2.54
N ALA A 300 -16.01 -7.27 -1.51
CA ALA A 300 -16.37 -5.86 -1.38
C ALA A 300 -15.16 -5.01 -0.99
N GLU A 301 -14.33 -5.50 -0.06
CA GLU A 301 -13.09 -4.85 0.34
C GLU A 301 -12.14 -4.70 -0.85
N ASN A 302 -11.87 -5.80 -1.57
CA ASN A 302 -11.07 -5.78 -2.78
C ASN A 302 -11.64 -4.81 -3.84
N LEU A 303 -12.96 -4.76 -4.02
CA LEU A 303 -13.57 -3.83 -4.98
C LEU A 303 -13.37 -2.36 -4.57
N LEU A 304 -13.54 -2.06 -3.28
CA LEU A 304 -13.36 -0.72 -2.73
C LEU A 304 -11.91 -0.26 -2.85
N GLU A 305 -10.96 -1.09 -2.41
CA GLU A 305 -9.52 -0.80 -2.49
C GLU A 305 -9.06 -0.61 -3.93
N ASN A 306 -9.47 -1.50 -4.84
CA ASN A 306 -9.13 -1.38 -6.26
C ASN A 306 -9.70 -0.09 -6.87
N THR A 307 -10.93 0.30 -6.51
CA THR A 307 -11.54 1.52 -7.03
C THR A 307 -10.84 2.77 -6.49
N ILE A 308 -10.51 2.79 -5.21
CA ILE A 308 -9.70 3.86 -4.60
C ILE A 308 -8.35 3.98 -5.34
N ALA A 309 -7.62 2.87 -5.51
CA ALA A 309 -6.36 2.84 -6.22
C ALA A 309 -6.50 3.29 -7.68
N GLN A 310 -7.61 2.99 -8.37
CA GLN A 310 -7.87 3.48 -9.73
C GLN A 310 -8.03 5.00 -9.78
N LEU A 311 -8.73 5.61 -8.82
CA LEU A 311 -8.86 7.07 -8.72
C LEU A 311 -7.49 7.73 -8.47
N GLU A 312 -6.67 7.14 -7.61
CA GLU A 312 -5.31 7.61 -7.32
C GLU A 312 -4.41 7.53 -8.55
N ASN A 313 -4.39 6.38 -9.23
CA ASN A 313 -3.64 6.19 -10.47
C ASN A 313 -4.05 7.18 -11.57
N LYS A 314 -5.34 7.53 -11.66
CA LYS A 314 -5.83 8.57 -12.58
C LYS A 314 -5.33 9.95 -12.19
N ALA A 315 -5.30 10.28 -10.89
CA ALA A 315 -4.75 11.53 -10.39
C ALA A 315 -3.24 11.62 -10.73
N ASP A 316 -2.48 10.56 -10.49
CA ASP A 316 -1.04 10.49 -10.81
C ASP A 316 -0.77 10.64 -12.31
N ARG A 317 -1.62 10.05 -13.18
CA ARG A 317 -1.50 10.24 -14.63
C ARG A 317 -1.71 11.69 -15.07
N VAL A 318 -2.65 12.40 -14.45
CA VAL A 318 -2.89 13.82 -14.76
C VAL A 318 -1.74 14.68 -14.21
N LEU A 319 -1.29 14.42 -12.98
CA LEU A 319 -0.13 15.10 -12.40
C LEU A 319 1.15 14.83 -13.20
N GLY A 320 1.35 13.62 -13.73
CA GLY A 320 2.49 13.28 -14.58
C GLY A 320 2.55 14.11 -15.87
N LYS A 321 1.41 14.49 -16.45
CA LYS A 321 1.37 15.43 -17.59
C LYS A 321 1.74 16.84 -17.16
N LEU A 322 1.30 17.26 -15.97
CA LEU A 322 1.67 18.55 -15.39
C LEU A 322 3.18 18.61 -15.13
N THR A 323 3.78 17.57 -14.54
CA THR A 323 5.24 17.54 -14.32
C THR A 323 6.03 17.43 -15.61
N ALA A 324 5.51 16.75 -16.64
CA ALA A 324 6.15 16.71 -17.96
C ALA A 324 6.31 18.11 -18.58
N SER A 325 5.38 19.04 -18.32
CA SER A 325 5.50 20.44 -18.75
C SER A 325 6.67 21.18 -18.10
N MET A 326 7.07 20.76 -16.89
CA MET A 326 8.21 21.32 -16.16
C MET A 326 9.55 20.74 -16.62
N GLN A 327 9.55 19.66 -17.42
CA GLN A 327 10.77 18.95 -17.78
C GLN A 327 11.78 19.82 -18.52
N GLY A 328 11.35 20.63 -19.49
CA GLY A 328 12.25 21.50 -20.25
C GLY A 328 12.98 22.55 -19.39
N PRO A 329 12.26 23.32 -18.54
CA PRO A 329 12.87 24.21 -17.56
C PRO A 329 13.79 23.49 -16.56
N LEU A 330 13.38 22.33 -16.01
CA LEU A 330 14.19 21.54 -15.09
C LEU A 330 15.49 21.07 -15.75
N GLN A 331 15.41 20.55 -16.98
CA GLN A 331 16.58 20.14 -17.76
C GLN A 331 17.56 21.30 -17.93
N LYS A 332 17.08 22.49 -18.30
CA LYS A 332 17.93 23.69 -18.45
C LYS A 332 18.57 24.10 -17.12
N ALA A 333 17.80 24.10 -16.03
CA ALA A 333 18.30 24.50 -14.71
C ALA A 333 19.36 23.52 -14.19
N VAL A 334 19.12 22.21 -14.32
CA VAL A 334 20.08 21.18 -13.92
C VAL A 334 21.32 21.19 -14.83
N PHE A 335 21.16 21.46 -16.12
CA PHE A 335 22.29 21.69 -17.03
C PHE A 335 23.16 22.88 -16.59
N HIS A 336 22.57 24.04 -16.32
CA HIS A 336 23.32 25.22 -15.87
C HIS A 336 23.99 25.02 -14.51
N LEU A 337 23.35 24.30 -13.60
CA LEU A 337 23.96 23.84 -12.34
C LEU A 337 25.20 22.99 -12.63
N ALA A 338 25.04 21.93 -13.41
CA ALA A 338 26.09 20.94 -13.67
C ALA A 338 27.30 21.57 -14.38
N TRP A 339 27.04 22.42 -15.38
CA TRP A 339 28.05 23.04 -16.25
C TRP A 339 28.48 24.45 -15.82
N SER A 340 28.24 24.83 -14.56
CA SER A 340 28.71 26.10 -14.00
C SER A 340 30.25 26.18 -13.93
N PRO A 341 30.84 27.39 -13.89
CA PRO A 341 32.28 27.57 -13.72
C PRO A 341 32.79 27.00 -12.39
N ASP A 342 34.02 26.46 -12.37
CA ASP A 342 34.61 25.81 -11.17
C ASP A 342 34.70 26.75 -9.95
N SER A 343 34.79 28.06 -10.17
CA SER A 343 34.77 29.08 -9.11
C SER A 343 33.42 29.21 -8.40
N LEU A 344 32.33 28.68 -8.96
CA LEU A 344 30.99 28.78 -8.41
C LEU A 344 30.68 27.56 -7.51
N PRO A 345 30.52 27.74 -6.19
CA PRO A 345 30.22 26.66 -5.27
C PRO A 345 28.78 26.14 -5.45
N ALA A 346 28.54 24.89 -5.01
CA ALA A 346 27.26 24.20 -5.16
C ALA A 346 26.06 25.00 -4.63
N ASN A 347 26.20 25.59 -3.44
CA ASN A 347 25.15 26.36 -2.79
C ASN A 347 24.73 27.64 -3.56
N GLN A 348 25.59 28.17 -4.43
CA GLN A 348 25.25 29.29 -5.30
C GLN A 348 24.75 28.81 -6.67
N ALA A 349 25.39 27.78 -7.23
CA ALA A 349 25.03 27.22 -8.53
C ALA A 349 23.62 26.58 -8.55
N VAL A 350 23.15 26.06 -7.42
CA VAL A 350 21.82 25.44 -7.28
C VAL A 350 20.69 26.46 -7.12
N MET A 351 20.99 27.72 -6.80
CA MET A 351 19.97 28.75 -6.48
C MET A 351 18.92 28.93 -7.59
N PRO A 352 19.26 29.04 -8.88
CA PRO A 352 18.24 29.21 -9.92
C PRO A 352 17.27 28.04 -10.02
N LEU A 353 17.73 26.81 -9.74
CA LEU A 353 16.88 25.63 -9.69
C LEU A 353 15.97 25.66 -8.46
N LEU A 354 16.49 26.03 -7.29
CA LEU A 354 15.69 26.17 -6.07
C LEU A 354 14.64 27.27 -6.19
N GLU A 355 14.99 28.44 -6.75
CA GLU A 355 14.05 29.53 -7.00
C GLU A 355 12.94 29.12 -7.98
N TYR A 356 13.29 28.40 -9.04
CA TYR A 356 12.31 27.84 -9.98
C TYR A 356 11.36 26.86 -9.26
N LEU A 357 11.90 25.92 -8.49
CA LEU A 357 11.12 24.93 -7.76
C LEU A 357 10.23 25.58 -6.71
N ASP A 358 10.75 26.53 -5.92
CA ASP A 358 10.02 27.25 -4.88
C ASP A 358 8.81 27.99 -5.46
N SER A 359 9.00 28.76 -6.54
CA SER A 359 7.91 29.48 -7.20
C SER A 359 6.80 28.55 -7.73
N HIS A 360 7.17 27.40 -8.29
CA HIS A 360 6.19 26.46 -8.86
C HIS A 360 5.50 25.65 -7.76
N LEU A 361 6.25 25.15 -6.77
CA LEU A 361 5.68 24.44 -5.62
C LEU A 361 4.77 25.35 -4.80
N ALA A 362 5.11 26.62 -4.60
CA ALA A 362 4.24 27.59 -3.94
C ALA A 362 2.91 27.75 -4.70
N THR A 363 2.95 27.81 -6.03
CA THR A 363 1.75 27.87 -6.87
C THR A 363 0.90 26.62 -6.71
N LEU A 364 1.51 25.43 -6.80
CA LEU A 364 0.83 24.15 -6.65
C LEU A 364 0.26 23.94 -5.23
N ASN A 365 0.94 24.42 -4.19
CA ASN A 365 0.47 24.34 -2.81
C ASN A 365 -0.83 25.14 -2.60
N VAL A 366 -0.98 26.25 -3.32
CA VAL A 366 -2.19 27.08 -3.27
C VAL A 366 -3.33 26.45 -4.09
N THR A 367 -3.04 25.74 -5.18
CA THR A 367 -4.06 25.20 -6.10
C THR A 367 -4.48 23.76 -5.81
N LEU A 368 -3.58 22.89 -5.32
CA LEU A 368 -3.85 21.46 -5.08
C LEU A 368 -4.26 21.19 -3.64
N LEU A 369 -5.15 20.22 -3.41
CA LEU A 369 -5.38 19.67 -2.06
C LEU A 369 -4.08 19.07 -1.51
N SER A 370 -3.90 19.07 -0.18
CA SER A 370 -2.66 18.65 0.48
C SER A 370 -2.10 17.30 0.00
N GLN A 371 -2.97 16.29 -0.11
CA GLN A 371 -2.60 14.96 -0.61
C GLN A 371 -2.08 15.00 -2.05
N ASN A 372 -2.72 15.80 -2.91
CA ASN A 372 -2.33 15.94 -4.31
C ASN A 372 -1.07 16.80 -4.48
N PHE A 373 -0.90 17.82 -3.62
CA PHE A 373 0.34 18.59 -3.56
C PHE A 373 1.52 17.70 -3.20
N TYR A 374 1.34 16.81 -2.22
CA TYR A 374 2.35 15.82 -1.86
C TYR A 374 2.70 14.87 -3.01
N ARG A 375 1.68 14.34 -3.73
CA ARG A 375 1.87 13.54 -4.94
C ARG A 375 2.65 14.29 -6.02
N ALA A 376 2.27 15.54 -6.29
CA ALA A 376 2.95 16.39 -7.26
C ALA A 376 4.41 16.64 -6.87
N MET A 377 4.68 16.91 -5.60
CA MET A 377 6.02 17.12 -5.07
C MET A 377 6.92 15.88 -5.27
N SER A 378 6.39 14.67 -5.00
CA SER A 378 7.11 13.41 -5.25
C SER A 378 7.43 13.20 -6.73
N LEU A 379 6.50 13.50 -7.65
CA LEU A 379 6.72 13.41 -9.09
C LEU A 379 7.75 14.43 -9.60
N ILE A 380 7.72 15.65 -9.05
CA ILE A 380 8.71 16.69 -9.37
C ILE A 380 10.09 16.28 -8.87
N TRP A 381 10.22 15.75 -7.65
CA TRP A 381 11.47 15.23 -7.11
C TRP A 381 12.07 14.14 -8.01
N ASN A 382 11.26 13.17 -8.43
CA ASN A 382 11.70 12.13 -9.36
C ASN A 382 12.12 12.70 -10.73
N SER A 383 11.46 13.76 -11.19
CA SER A 383 11.85 14.46 -12.42
C SER A 383 13.21 15.15 -12.27
N VAL A 384 13.48 15.79 -11.12
CA VAL A 384 14.79 16.39 -10.80
C VAL A 384 15.87 15.32 -10.80
N LEU A 385 15.66 14.21 -10.08
CA LEU A 385 16.60 13.09 -10.05
C LEU A 385 16.88 12.50 -11.44
N THR A 386 15.85 12.42 -12.29
CA THR A 386 15.99 11.95 -13.68
C THR A 386 16.87 12.89 -14.49
N GLU A 387 16.73 14.22 -14.34
CA GLU A 387 17.60 15.18 -15.01
C GLU A 387 19.02 15.14 -14.46
N PHE A 388 19.22 14.89 -13.16
CA PHE A 388 20.55 14.63 -12.58
C PHE A 388 21.21 13.40 -13.21
N ALA A 389 20.49 12.28 -13.30
CA ALA A 389 20.98 11.06 -13.93
C ALA A 389 21.41 11.31 -15.38
N LYS A 390 20.58 12.02 -16.17
CA LYS A 390 20.92 12.40 -17.54
C LYS A 390 22.17 13.26 -17.64
N GLN A 391 22.35 14.25 -16.74
CA GLN A 391 23.56 15.08 -16.76
C GLN A 391 24.82 14.27 -16.46
N MET A 392 24.73 13.25 -15.60
CA MET A 392 25.88 12.37 -15.36
C MET A 392 26.28 11.55 -16.58
N GLU A 393 25.32 11.16 -17.42
CA GLU A 393 25.54 10.40 -18.66
C GLU A 393 25.90 11.31 -19.85
N SER A 394 25.67 12.62 -19.74
CA SER A 394 25.94 13.58 -20.80
C SER A 394 27.38 14.08 -20.80
N GLY A 395 27.97 14.21 -22.00
CA GLY A 395 29.35 14.71 -22.20
C GLY A 395 30.43 13.68 -21.84
N GLY A 396 31.57 13.73 -22.51
CA GLY A 396 32.73 12.92 -22.11
C GLY A 396 33.29 13.41 -20.77
N GLU A 397 33.94 12.54 -19.99
CA GLU A 397 34.56 12.95 -18.72
C GLU A 397 35.61 14.07 -18.90
N GLY A 398 36.24 14.16 -20.08
CA GLY A 398 37.16 15.24 -20.42
C GLY A 398 36.50 16.60 -20.68
N ASP A 399 35.19 16.64 -20.93
CA ASP A 399 34.45 17.88 -21.21
C ASP A 399 33.90 18.50 -19.92
N LYS A 400 33.73 17.70 -18.86
CA LYS A 400 33.10 18.14 -17.62
C LYS A 400 34.03 19.06 -16.81
N PRO A 401 33.48 20.12 -16.16
CA PRO A 401 34.24 20.94 -15.22
C PRO A 401 34.87 20.11 -14.09
N SER A 402 36.01 20.54 -13.55
CA SER A 402 36.73 19.78 -12.52
C SER A 402 35.92 19.63 -11.22
N ASN A 403 35.06 20.60 -10.92
CA ASN A 403 34.18 20.60 -9.74
C ASN A 403 32.78 20.03 -10.05
N PHE A 404 32.56 19.40 -11.21
CA PHE A 404 31.25 18.93 -11.65
C PHE A 404 30.60 18.00 -10.62
N HIS A 405 31.28 16.92 -10.24
CA HIS A 405 30.72 15.86 -9.40
C HIS A 405 30.53 16.32 -7.94
N ASP A 406 31.47 17.10 -7.43
CA ASP A 406 31.38 17.74 -6.11
C ASP A 406 30.20 18.71 -6.04
N ARG A 407 30.03 19.54 -7.08
CA ARG A 407 28.90 20.46 -7.19
C ARG A 407 27.58 19.73 -7.28
N MET A 408 27.48 18.72 -8.12
CA MET A 408 26.26 17.92 -8.29
C MET A 408 25.89 17.18 -7.00
N TYR A 409 26.87 16.61 -6.28
CA TYR A 409 26.62 15.97 -4.99
C TYR A 409 26.15 16.96 -3.93
N GLY A 410 26.82 18.12 -3.81
CA GLY A 410 26.39 19.17 -2.88
C GLY A 410 24.99 19.70 -3.19
N ALA A 411 24.66 19.90 -4.47
CA ALA A 411 23.33 20.31 -4.90
C ALA A 411 22.26 19.24 -4.62
N LEU A 412 22.57 17.96 -4.79
CA LEU A 412 21.66 16.86 -4.48
C LEU A 412 21.28 16.85 -2.99
N GLN A 413 22.22 17.10 -2.09
CA GLN A 413 21.95 17.21 -0.65
C GLN A 413 21.05 18.41 -0.32
N LEU A 414 21.38 19.59 -0.86
CA LEU A 414 20.58 20.81 -0.67
C LEU A 414 19.15 20.67 -1.21
N LEU A 415 18.98 19.99 -2.35
CA LEU A 415 17.66 19.68 -2.89
C LEU A 415 16.91 18.68 -2.00
N GLY A 416 17.60 17.67 -1.45
CA GLY A 416 17.02 16.74 -0.49
C GLY A 416 16.48 17.46 0.74
N GLU A 417 17.25 18.38 1.32
CA GLU A 417 16.82 19.23 2.44
C GLU A 417 15.64 20.13 2.05
N PHE A 418 15.68 20.74 0.87
CA PHE A 418 14.60 21.58 0.35
C PHE A 418 13.28 20.81 0.20
N PHE A 419 13.31 19.61 -0.39
CA PHE A 419 12.10 18.78 -0.54
C PHE A 419 11.65 18.14 0.78
N ASN A 420 12.55 17.94 1.74
CA ASN A 420 12.19 17.51 3.09
C ASN A 420 11.47 18.61 3.88
N ALA A 421 11.84 19.87 3.67
CA ALA A 421 11.25 21.05 4.28
C ALA A 421 11.10 20.92 5.81
N GLU A 422 12.18 20.54 6.50
CA GLU A 422 12.22 20.34 7.96
C GLU A 422 11.18 19.32 8.47
N GLY A 423 10.86 18.30 7.65
CA GLY A 423 9.87 17.26 7.95
C GLY A 423 8.43 17.62 7.57
N LEU A 424 8.18 18.79 6.97
CA LEU A 424 6.86 19.18 6.46
C LEU A 424 6.64 18.76 5.00
N GLY A 425 7.70 18.36 4.29
CA GLY A 425 7.67 17.96 2.89
C GLY A 425 7.71 16.44 2.69
N LEU A 426 8.55 15.98 1.77
CA LEU A 426 8.74 14.55 1.50
C LEU A 426 9.55 13.89 2.62
N PRO A 427 9.11 12.73 3.13
CA PRO A 427 9.84 12.00 4.15
C PRO A 427 11.03 11.24 3.53
N PRO A 428 12.02 10.83 4.33
CA PRO A 428 13.23 10.16 3.86
C PRO A 428 12.97 8.92 3.00
N GLU A 429 11.88 8.18 3.26
CA GLU A 429 11.52 6.96 2.54
C GLU A 429 11.16 7.24 1.07
N ILE A 430 10.62 8.43 0.77
CA ILE A 430 10.32 8.85 -0.61
C ILE A 430 11.52 9.57 -1.23
N LEU A 431 12.23 10.37 -0.45
CA LEU A 431 13.41 11.11 -0.94
C LEU A 431 14.51 10.17 -1.41
N HIS A 432 14.80 9.13 -0.62
CA HIS A 432 15.86 8.16 -0.87
C HIS A 432 15.38 6.96 -1.70
N SER A 433 14.78 7.25 -2.86
CA SER A 433 14.37 6.23 -3.82
C SER A 433 15.55 5.48 -4.44
N ASP A 434 15.30 4.36 -5.11
CA ASP A 434 16.33 3.63 -5.87
C ASP A 434 17.03 4.51 -6.92
N LEU A 435 16.32 5.50 -7.47
CA LEU A 435 16.93 6.45 -8.39
C LEU A 435 17.87 7.41 -7.66
N TYR A 436 17.48 7.92 -6.48
CA TYR A 436 18.36 8.74 -5.64
C TYR A 436 19.65 8.00 -5.31
N TRP A 437 19.56 6.76 -4.81
CA TRP A 437 20.75 6.00 -4.42
C TRP A 437 21.66 5.70 -5.61
N ARG A 438 21.10 5.38 -6.78
CA ARG A 438 21.88 5.23 -8.02
C ARG A 438 22.61 6.51 -8.40
N VAL A 439 21.95 7.66 -8.30
CA VAL A 439 22.55 8.97 -8.59
C VAL A 439 23.65 9.30 -7.57
N ALA A 440 23.33 9.20 -6.27
CA ALA A 440 24.24 9.51 -5.17
C ALA A 440 25.49 8.60 -5.18
N GLN A 441 25.30 7.29 -5.38
CA GLN A 441 26.39 6.33 -5.47
C GLN A 441 27.31 6.64 -6.66
N ARG A 442 26.76 6.93 -7.83
CA ARG A 442 27.57 7.27 -9.00
C ARG A 442 28.37 8.56 -8.78
N LEU A 443 27.75 9.60 -8.21
CA LEU A 443 28.44 10.84 -7.84
C LEU A 443 29.56 10.58 -6.83
N GLN A 444 29.31 9.70 -5.84
CA GLN A 444 30.30 9.33 -4.84
C GLN A 444 31.49 8.60 -5.48
N TYR A 445 31.25 7.64 -6.38
CA TYR A 445 32.33 6.93 -7.07
C TYR A 445 33.26 7.86 -7.85
N HIS A 446 32.75 8.92 -8.46
CA HIS A 446 33.62 9.91 -9.12
C HIS A 446 34.55 10.65 -8.15
N LYS A 447 34.15 10.81 -6.88
CA LYS A 447 34.95 11.41 -5.81
C LYS A 447 35.91 10.43 -5.13
N THR A 448 35.63 9.14 -5.23
CA THR A 448 36.45 8.08 -4.62
C THR A 448 37.76 7.91 -5.38
N ASP A 449 38.89 7.81 -4.69
CA ASP A 449 40.18 7.59 -5.35
C ASP A 449 40.24 6.22 -6.07
N THR A 450 41.23 6.04 -6.94
CA THR A 450 41.30 4.84 -7.80
C THR A 450 41.50 3.56 -6.99
N ASP A 451 42.29 3.61 -5.92
CA ASP A 451 42.58 2.43 -5.10
C ASP A 451 41.34 1.98 -4.33
N GLN A 452 40.60 2.92 -3.73
CA GLN A 452 39.34 2.64 -3.05
C GLN A 452 38.27 2.14 -4.03
N LEU A 453 38.20 2.68 -5.25
CA LEU A 453 37.27 2.16 -6.27
C LEU A 453 37.59 0.72 -6.66
N ILE A 454 38.88 0.37 -6.77
CA ILE A 454 39.32 -1.00 -7.02
C ILE A 454 38.86 -1.92 -5.88
N ASP A 455 39.00 -1.50 -4.62
CA ASP A 455 38.52 -2.30 -3.48
C ASP A 455 37.02 -2.51 -3.52
N LEU A 456 36.25 -1.44 -3.77
CA LEU A 456 34.79 -1.51 -3.86
C LEU A 456 34.35 -2.47 -4.98
N PHE A 457 35.05 -2.48 -6.11
CA PHE A 457 34.82 -3.45 -7.18
C PHE A 457 35.06 -4.89 -6.69
N TYR A 458 36.19 -5.17 -6.05
CA TYR A 458 36.49 -6.52 -5.58
C TYR A 458 35.61 -6.97 -4.42
N LEU A 459 35.17 -6.06 -3.54
CA LEU A 459 34.16 -6.34 -2.52
C LEU A 459 32.83 -6.74 -3.15
N GLN A 460 32.40 -6.10 -4.23
CA GLN A 460 31.20 -6.49 -4.99
C GLN A 460 31.36 -7.89 -5.59
N ARG A 461 32.53 -8.20 -6.17
CA ARG A 461 32.85 -9.53 -6.71
C ARG A 461 32.90 -10.62 -5.63
N LEU A 462 33.43 -10.30 -4.45
CA LEU A 462 33.42 -11.19 -3.29
C LEU A 462 31.99 -11.46 -2.80
N GLN A 463 31.12 -10.45 -2.80
CA GLN A 463 29.71 -10.64 -2.45
C GLN A 463 28.99 -11.54 -3.46
N GLU A 464 29.26 -11.37 -4.76
CA GLU A 464 28.75 -12.27 -5.81
C GLU A 464 29.21 -13.71 -5.61
N GLN A 465 30.48 -13.92 -5.23
CA GLN A 465 31.01 -15.23 -4.87
C GLN A 465 30.21 -15.86 -3.72
N LEU A 466 30.01 -15.12 -2.62
CA LEU A 466 29.25 -15.62 -1.47
C LEU A 466 27.80 -15.99 -1.83
N ASN A 467 27.15 -15.18 -2.68
CA ASN A 467 25.80 -15.44 -3.16
C ASN A 467 25.71 -16.65 -4.11
N THR A 468 26.83 -17.03 -4.74
CA THR A 468 26.90 -18.13 -5.71
C THR A 468 27.37 -19.45 -5.08
N MET A 469 27.81 -19.45 -3.82
CA MET A 469 28.25 -20.66 -3.12
C MET A 469 27.18 -21.76 -3.15
N GLY A 470 27.61 -23.00 -3.47
CA GLY A 470 26.71 -24.17 -3.57
C GLY A 470 25.91 -24.27 -4.87
N SER A 471 26.04 -23.29 -5.79
CA SER A 471 25.45 -23.36 -7.13
C SER A 471 26.47 -23.85 -8.17
N GLN A 472 26.01 -24.59 -9.19
CA GLN A 472 26.85 -24.95 -10.33
C GLN A 472 26.97 -23.76 -11.30
N THR A 473 28.20 -23.37 -11.65
CA THR A 473 28.47 -22.38 -12.70
C THR A 473 28.91 -23.07 -13.98
N GLN A 474 28.80 -22.37 -15.12
CA GLN A 474 29.20 -22.91 -16.44
C GLN A 474 30.72 -22.92 -16.65
N LEU A 475 31.48 -22.29 -15.75
CA LEU A 475 32.94 -22.15 -15.82
C LEU A 475 33.69 -23.17 -14.97
N GLY A 476 32.96 -23.96 -14.18
CA GLY A 476 33.54 -24.97 -13.29
C GLY A 476 33.72 -24.49 -11.85
N THR A 477 34.43 -25.27 -11.06
CA THR A 477 34.66 -25.02 -9.63
C THR A 477 36.12 -25.24 -9.28
N LEU A 478 36.70 -24.35 -8.48
CA LEU A 478 38.07 -24.45 -7.99
C LEU A 478 38.09 -24.85 -6.50
N SER A 479 38.81 -25.92 -6.17
CA SER A 479 38.96 -26.42 -4.81
C SER A 479 40.27 -25.93 -4.19
N VAL A 480 40.18 -25.23 -3.06
CA VAL A 480 41.33 -24.60 -2.38
C VAL A 480 41.31 -24.83 -0.88
N LYS A 481 42.46 -24.66 -0.23
CA LYS A 481 42.57 -24.46 1.22
C LYS A 481 43.40 -23.21 1.48
N ALA A 482 43.05 -22.43 2.49
CA ALA A 482 43.85 -21.31 2.92
C ALA A 482 43.85 -21.23 4.45
N TYR A 483 45.01 -20.97 5.04
CA TYR A 483 45.16 -20.78 6.48
C TYR A 483 46.37 -19.91 6.76
N PHE A 484 46.32 -19.21 7.89
CA PHE A 484 47.41 -18.38 8.37
C PHE A 484 48.17 -19.08 9.49
N ASN A 485 49.49 -19.21 9.34
CA ASN A 485 50.36 -19.86 10.31
C ASN A 485 51.75 -19.18 10.35
N HIS A 486 52.30 -18.97 11.55
CA HIS A 486 53.66 -18.44 11.75
C HIS A 486 54.07 -17.24 10.85
N ASP A 487 53.23 -16.20 10.79
CA ASP A 487 53.46 -14.99 9.95
C ASP A 487 53.50 -15.25 8.43
N SER A 488 52.89 -16.36 8.01
CA SER A 488 52.72 -16.74 6.61
C SER A 488 51.28 -17.14 6.32
N LEU A 489 50.76 -16.68 5.18
CA LEU A 489 49.52 -17.18 4.59
C LEU A 489 49.85 -18.33 3.65
N CYS A 490 49.37 -19.53 3.99
CA CYS A 490 49.48 -20.72 3.16
C CYS A 490 48.21 -20.88 2.32
N VAL A 491 48.38 -21.08 1.02
CA VAL A 491 47.28 -21.25 0.05
C VAL A 491 47.55 -22.51 -0.77
N GLU A 492 46.71 -23.53 -0.62
CA GLU A 492 46.77 -24.76 -1.40
C GLU A 492 45.72 -24.71 -2.51
N VAL A 493 46.16 -24.84 -3.75
CA VAL A 493 45.30 -25.01 -4.92
C VAL A 493 45.27 -26.50 -5.26
N LEU A 494 44.13 -27.15 -5.01
CA LEU A 494 44.04 -28.61 -5.05
C LEU A 494 43.68 -29.09 -6.45
N HIS A 495 42.48 -28.76 -6.93
CA HIS A 495 41.99 -29.18 -8.23
C HIS A 495 40.89 -28.26 -8.73
N ALA A 496 40.62 -28.26 -10.02
CA ALA A 496 39.41 -27.68 -10.58
C ALA A 496 38.54 -28.78 -11.20
N LYS A 497 37.23 -28.53 -11.31
CA LYS A 497 36.25 -29.42 -11.94
C LYS A 497 35.45 -28.69 -12.99
N ASP A 498 35.16 -29.39 -14.08
CA ASP A 498 34.31 -28.91 -15.17
C ASP A 498 34.70 -27.50 -15.68
N VAL A 499 36.01 -27.25 -15.80
CA VAL A 499 36.53 -26.01 -16.39
C VAL A 499 35.98 -25.85 -17.80
N ILE A 500 35.69 -24.61 -18.21
CA ILE A 500 35.18 -24.32 -19.56
C ILE A 500 36.18 -24.80 -20.64
N PRO A 501 35.74 -25.52 -21.69
CA PRO A 501 36.61 -25.91 -22.79
C PRO A 501 36.86 -24.74 -23.73
N LEU A 502 38.10 -24.24 -23.76
CA LEU A 502 38.49 -23.09 -24.59
C LEU A 502 39.26 -23.52 -25.85
N ASP A 503 39.89 -24.70 -25.86
CA ASP A 503 40.57 -25.22 -27.05
C ASP A 503 39.60 -25.80 -28.10
N PRO A 504 39.96 -25.75 -29.41
CA PRO A 504 39.25 -26.44 -30.48
C PRO A 504 39.13 -27.95 -30.29
N ASN A 505 39.96 -28.53 -29.44
CA ASN A 505 39.98 -29.97 -29.15
C ASN A 505 38.91 -30.38 -28.11
N GLY A 506 38.16 -29.43 -27.54
CA GLY A 506 37.12 -29.66 -26.54
C GLY A 506 37.65 -29.80 -25.10
N PHE A 507 38.91 -29.46 -24.85
CA PHE A 507 39.58 -29.42 -23.55
C PHE A 507 40.18 -28.02 -23.31
N SER A 508 40.98 -27.89 -22.26
CA SER A 508 41.85 -26.73 -21.98
C SER A 508 43.16 -27.23 -21.39
N ASP A 509 44.16 -26.35 -21.35
CA ASP A 509 45.43 -26.44 -20.66
C ASP A 509 45.43 -25.52 -19.40
N PRO A 510 44.58 -25.75 -18.38
CA PRO A 510 44.37 -24.81 -17.28
C PRO A 510 45.57 -24.65 -16.34
N PHE A 511 45.73 -23.42 -15.83
CA PHE A 511 46.56 -23.06 -14.69
C PHE A 511 45.89 -21.95 -13.86
N VAL A 512 46.29 -21.80 -12.59
CA VAL A 512 45.68 -20.84 -11.65
C VAL A 512 46.71 -19.81 -11.22
N ILE A 513 46.36 -18.54 -11.35
CA ILE A 513 47.11 -17.41 -10.79
C ILE A 513 46.50 -17.06 -9.43
N VAL A 514 47.34 -16.92 -8.42
CA VAL A 514 46.97 -16.58 -7.03
C VAL A 514 47.52 -15.19 -6.70
N GLU A 515 46.62 -14.28 -6.35
CA GLU A 515 46.93 -12.87 -6.04
C GLU A 515 46.29 -12.45 -4.72
N LEU A 516 47.00 -11.65 -3.91
CA LEU A 516 46.47 -11.03 -2.69
C LEU A 516 46.04 -9.59 -2.94
N LEU A 517 44.84 -9.24 -2.49
CA LEU A 517 44.27 -7.90 -2.58
C LEU A 517 43.86 -7.38 -1.20
N PRO A 518 43.89 -6.05 -0.97
CA PRO A 518 44.28 -5.00 -1.92
C PRO A 518 45.78 -4.90 -2.19
N ARG A 519 46.19 -4.59 -3.43
CA ARG A 519 47.62 -4.47 -3.82
C ARG A 519 48.40 -3.46 -2.97
N ARG A 520 47.76 -2.41 -2.45
CA ARG A 520 48.43 -1.44 -1.57
C ARG A 520 48.81 -2.03 -0.20
N VAL A 521 48.05 -3.02 0.28
CA VAL A 521 48.31 -3.71 1.56
C VAL A 521 49.36 -4.80 1.36
N PHE A 522 49.27 -5.52 0.23
CA PHE A 522 50.13 -6.66 -0.12
C PHE A 522 51.15 -6.34 -1.22
N SER A 523 51.63 -5.09 -1.28
CA SER A 523 52.48 -4.61 -2.39
C SER A 523 53.80 -5.37 -2.56
N HIS A 524 54.28 -6.02 -1.50
CA HIS A 524 55.48 -6.86 -1.49
C HIS A 524 55.21 -8.33 -1.88
N CYS A 525 53.94 -8.72 -2.01
CA CYS A 525 53.54 -10.07 -2.43
C CYS A 525 53.33 -10.09 -3.96
N SER A 526 54.22 -10.77 -4.69
CA SER A 526 54.02 -11.02 -6.11
C SER A 526 52.93 -12.07 -6.34
N GLU A 527 52.21 -11.97 -7.45
CA GLU A 527 51.33 -13.04 -7.94
C GLU A 527 52.13 -14.33 -8.14
N GLN A 528 51.54 -15.46 -7.76
CA GLN A 528 52.11 -16.80 -7.93
C GLN A 528 51.20 -17.61 -8.87
N GLN A 529 51.71 -18.64 -9.52
CA GLN A 529 50.91 -19.46 -10.45
C GLN A 529 51.23 -20.95 -10.32
N THR A 530 50.24 -21.79 -10.59
CA THR A 530 50.42 -23.24 -10.69
C THR A 530 51.13 -23.63 -11.99
N ASN A 531 51.54 -24.90 -12.08
CA ASN A 531 51.90 -25.51 -13.34
C ASN A 531 50.68 -25.62 -14.27
N VAL A 532 50.97 -25.74 -15.56
CA VAL A 532 49.98 -25.93 -16.63
C VAL A 532 49.65 -27.41 -16.78
N HIS A 533 48.36 -27.76 -16.71
CA HIS A 533 47.89 -29.13 -16.88
C HIS A 533 47.24 -29.32 -18.24
N LYS A 534 47.84 -30.14 -19.10
CA LYS A 534 47.42 -30.22 -20.51
C LYS A 534 46.17 -31.08 -20.73
N LYS A 535 45.31 -30.64 -21.66
CA LYS A 535 44.16 -31.36 -22.21
C LYS A 535 43.24 -31.94 -21.14
N THR A 536 42.84 -31.11 -20.19
CA THR A 536 41.95 -31.53 -19.10
C THR A 536 41.01 -30.42 -18.68
N LEU A 537 39.75 -30.77 -18.41
CA LEU A 537 38.77 -29.88 -17.77
C LEU A 537 38.69 -30.12 -16.25
N ASN A 538 39.46 -31.09 -15.75
CA ASN A 538 39.50 -31.49 -14.35
C ASN A 538 40.97 -31.58 -13.87
N PRO A 539 41.73 -30.48 -13.89
CA PRO A 539 43.13 -30.48 -13.47
C PRO A 539 43.25 -30.77 -11.97
N VAL A 540 44.25 -31.57 -11.60
CA VAL A 540 44.68 -31.78 -10.22
C VAL A 540 46.04 -31.12 -10.07
N PHE A 541 46.07 -29.96 -9.41
CA PHE A 541 47.25 -29.14 -9.22
C PHE A 541 48.06 -29.64 -8.01
N ASP A 542 47.40 -29.77 -6.86
CA ASP A 542 48.01 -30.10 -5.55
C ASP A 542 49.27 -29.26 -5.25
N GLU A 543 49.17 -27.94 -5.47
CA GLU A 543 50.27 -26.99 -5.29
C GLU A 543 50.01 -26.08 -4.09
N CYS A 544 51.07 -25.79 -3.30
CA CYS A 544 51.01 -24.95 -2.11
C CYS A 544 51.86 -23.69 -2.29
N PHE A 545 51.26 -22.54 -2.03
CA PHE A 545 51.88 -21.22 -2.10
C PHE A 545 51.96 -20.62 -0.70
N GLU A 546 53.09 -19.98 -0.40
CA GLU A 546 53.30 -19.28 0.87
C GLU A 546 53.52 -17.80 0.61
N PHE A 547 52.80 -16.95 1.34
CA PHE A 547 52.93 -15.50 1.28
C PHE A 547 53.31 -14.96 2.66
N SER A 548 54.44 -14.28 2.76
CA SER A 548 54.86 -13.61 4.00
C SER A 548 54.01 -12.36 4.25
N VAL A 549 53.06 -12.46 5.18
CA VAL A 549 52.10 -11.40 5.50
C VAL A 549 51.86 -11.36 7.01
N THR A 550 51.52 -10.19 7.54
CA THR A 550 51.16 -10.05 8.95
C THR A 550 49.68 -10.34 9.17
N HIS A 551 49.33 -10.73 10.40
CA HIS A 551 47.93 -10.94 10.79
C HIS A 551 47.08 -9.67 10.57
N ASP A 552 47.60 -8.49 10.91
CA ASP A 552 46.93 -7.19 10.69
C ASP A 552 46.65 -6.91 9.21
N GLN A 553 47.57 -7.31 8.31
CA GLN A 553 47.34 -7.19 6.86
C GLN A 553 46.19 -8.10 6.41
N CYS A 554 46.11 -9.33 6.93
CA CYS A 554 45.00 -10.24 6.65
C CYS A 554 43.65 -9.76 7.20
N GLN A 555 43.66 -8.94 8.26
CA GLN A 555 42.46 -8.33 8.85
C GLN A 555 42.04 -6.99 8.20
N SER A 556 42.84 -6.49 7.24
CA SER A 556 42.55 -5.23 6.58
C SER A 556 41.21 -5.28 5.82
N GLU A 557 40.56 -4.12 5.70
CA GLU A 557 39.32 -4.00 4.93
C GLU A 557 39.56 -4.44 3.48
N ALA A 558 38.63 -5.23 2.93
CA ALA A 558 38.72 -5.85 1.61
C ALA A 558 39.88 -6.85 1.40
N ALA A 559 40.57 -7.31 2.46
CA ALA A 559 41.61 -8.32 2.36
C ALA A 559 41.07 -9.66 1.83
N MET A 560 41.58 -10.11 0.67
CA MET A 560 41.13 -11.33 0.00
C MET A 560 42.21 -11.96 -0.88
N ILE A 561 41.98 -13.23 -1.22
CA ILE A 561 42.71 -13.98 -2.25
C ILE A 561 41.86 -13.99 -3.51
N VAL A 562 42.45 -13.65 -4.64
CA VAL A 562 41.86 -13.81 -5.96
C VAL A 562 42.55 -14.97 -6.67
N PHE A 563 41.75 -15.91 -7.15
CA PHE A 563 42.18 -17.00 -7.99
C PHE A 563 41.70 -16.70 -9.42
N THR A 564 42.61 -16.62 -10.37
CA THR A 564 42.28 -16.46 -11.79
C THR A 564 42.69 -17.72 -12.54
N VAL A 565 41.72 -18.46 -13.06
CA VAL A 565 41.95 -19.65 -13.88
C VAL A 565 42.09 -19.19 -15.33
N MET A 566 43.19 -19.60 -15.96
CA MET A 566 43.55 -19.26 -17.33
C MET A 566 43.83 -20.55 -18.11
N ASP A 567 43.59 -20.50 -19.42
CA ASP A 567 43.99 -21.55 -20.37
C ASP A 567 45.31 -21.16 -21.05
N HIS A 568 46.29 -22.08 -21.05
CA HIS A 568 47.60 -21.80 -21.62
C HIS A 568 47.67 -22.10 -23.12
N ASP A 569 47.90 -21.04 -23.89
CA ASP A 569 48.09 -21.13 -25.33
C ASP A 569 49.56 -21.01 -25.75
N VAL A 570 49.99 -21.90 -26.64
CA VAL A 570 51.38 -21.92 -27.15
C VAL A 570 51.61 -20.88 -28.26
N LEU A 571 50.58 -20.56 -29.04
CA LEU A 571 50.66 -19.70 -30.23
C LEU A 571 49.88 -18.39 -30.11
N THR A 572 48.96 -18.32 -29.16
CA THR A 572 48.03 -17.21 -28.91
C THR A 572 48.20 -16.69 -27.47
N ALA A 573 47.47 -15.64 -27.11
CA ALA A 573 47.42 -15.17 -25.73
C ALA A 573 46.55 -16.14 -24.91
N ASN A 574 46.92 -16.38 -23.66
CA ASN A 574 46.15 -17.23 -22.74
C ASN A 574 44.70 -16.75 -22.60
N ASP A 575 43.75 -17.68 -22.63
CA ASP A 575 42.32 -17.39 -22.52
C ASP A 575 41.84 -17.43 -21.07
N PHE A 576 40.83 -16.61 -20.76
CA PHE A 576 40.27 -16.53 -19.42
C PHE A 576 39.23 -17.64 -19.18
N ALA A 577 39.43 -18.44 -18.14
CA ALA A 577 38.56 -19.57 -17.81
C ALA A 577 37.67 -19.33 -16.57
N GLY A 578 37.93 -18.27 -15.79
CA GLY A 578 37.09 -17.86 -14.66
C GLY A 578 37.87 -17.33 -13.46
N GLU A 579 37.17 -16.73 -12.50
CA GLU A 579 37.73 -16.24 -11.24
C GLU A 579 37.02 -16.79 -10.01
N ALA A 580 37.76 -16.91 -8.91
CA ALA A 580 37.18 -17.14 -7.59
C ALA A 580 37.79 -16.19 -6.55
N PHE A 581 37.00 -15.85 -5.53
CA PHE A 581 37.36 -14.88 -4.50
C PHE A 581 37.24 -15.51 -3.11
N LEU A 582 38.24 -15.31 -2.25
CA LEU A 582 38.22 -15.81 -0.86
C LEU A 582 38.62 -14.71 0.11
N SER A 583 37.72 -14.35 1.03
CA SER A 583 38.00 -13.39 2.09
C SER A 583 39.06 -13.91 3.06
N LEU A 584 40.08 -13.10 3.35
CA LEU A 584 41.10 -13.43 4.36
C LEU A 584 40.57 -13.27 5.79
N ASN A 585 39.49 -12.51 5.99
CA ASN A 585 38.90 -12.35 7.32
C ASN A 585 38.28 -13.63 7.88
N ASN A 586 38.00 -14.61 7.03
CA ASN A 586 37.27 -15.83 7.39
C ASN A 586 38.13 -17.09 7.37
N ILE A 587 39.43 -16.99 7.08
CA ILE A 587 40.31 -18.16 7.03
C ILE A 587 40.80 -18.56 8.43
N PRO A 588 41.04 -19.86 8.68
CA PRO A 588 41.65 -20.34 9.92
C PRO A 588 42.99 -19.64 10.20
N GLY A 589 43.22 -19.23 11.46
CA GLY A 589 44.42 -18.50 11.88
C GLY A 589 44.32 -16.97 11.77
N VAL A 590 43.38 -16.43 10.99
CA VAL A 590 43.09 -14.97 10.93
C VAL A 590 41.84 -14.64 11.73
N ALA A 591 40.75 -15.40 11.51
CA ALA A 591 39.48 -15.18 12.16
C ALA A 591 39.54 -15.55 13.65
N SER A 592 39.08 -14.64 14.52
CA SER A 592 39.15 -14.75 15.99
C SER A 592 38.37 -15.94 16.58
N ASN A 593 37.51 -16.58 15.79
CA ASN A 593 36.69 -17.71 16.21
C ASN A 593 37.43 -19.07 16.12
N PHE A 594 38.62 -19.11 15.50
CA PHE A 594 39.44 -20.31 15.35
C PHE A 594 40.67 -20.27 16.27
N THR A 595 40.48 -20.50 17.57
CA THR A 595 41.60 -20.79 18.50
C THR A 595 42.01 -22.25 18.40
N LEU A 596 42.60 -22.66 17.27
CA LEU A 596 43.21 -23.97 17.13
C LEU A 596 44.73 -23.80 17.08
N ASN A 597 45.45 -24.42 18.03
CA ASN A 597 46.87 -24.70 17.87
C ASN A 597 47.00 -25.59 16.61
N ILE A 598 47.49 -25.04 15.51
CA ILE A 598 47.68 -25.73 14.22
C ILE A 598 48.91 -26.65 14.33
N GLU A 599 48.81 -27.70 15.15
CA GLU A 599 49.78 -28.81 15.14
C GLU A 599 49.28 -29.98 14.26
N ASN A 600 48.00 -29.97 13.86
CA ASN A 600 47.39 -30.96 12.97
C ASN A 600 46.78 -30.28 11.73
N PHE A 601 47.49 -30.33 10.60
CA PHE A 601 47.05 -29.81 9.29
C PHE A 601 45.82 -30.52 8.70
N ASP A 602 45.34 -31.61 9.32
CA ASP A 602 44.21 -32.41 8.86
C ASP A 602 42.82 -31.77 9.06
N CYS A 603 42.73 -30.61 9.73
CA CYS A 603 41.47 -29.96 10.07
C CYS A 603 41.17 -28.67 9.25
N VAL A 604 41.99 -28.33 8.25
CA VAL A 604 41.70 -27.20 7.35
C VAL A 604 40.67 -27.64 6.31
N THR A 605 39.46 -27.10 6.43
CA THR A 605 38.34 -27.40 5.52
C THR A 605 38.67 -26.96 4.10
N GLN A 606 38.54 -27.88 3.14
CA GLN A 606 38.57 -27.57 1.72
C GLN A 606 37.37 -26.70 1.34
N LEU A 607 37.62 -25.68 0.52
CA LEU A 607 36.62 -24.78 -0.03
C LEU A 607 36.48 -25.00 -1.53
N ASP A 608 35.28 -25.35 -1.95
CA ASP A 608 34.92 -25.47 -3.36
C ASP A 608 34.29 -24.14 -3.80
N LEU A 609 35.06 -23.34 -4.55
CA LEU A 609 34.69 -22.00 -5.01
C LEU A 609 34.18 -22.08 -6.46
N PRO A 610 32.90 -21.80 -6.74
CA PRO A 610 32.41 -21.72 -8.11
C PRO A 610 33.14 -20.62 -8.90
N LEU A 611 33.55 -20.91 -10.12
CA LEU A 611 34.24 -19.95 -11.00
C LEU A 611 33.23 -18.97 -11.60
N LEU A 612 33.58 -17.69 -11.52
CA LEU A 612 32.76 -16.55 -11.92
C LEU A 612 33.37 -15.84 -13.13
N GLU A 613 32.50 -15.29 -13.97
CA GLU A 613 32.84 -14.30 -15.00
C GLU A 613 32.19 -12.97 -14.67
N MET A 614 32.75 -11.88 -15.20
CA MET A 614 32.10 -10.59 -15.19
C MET A 614 31.05 -10.52 -16.31
N LYS A 615 29.77 -10.65 -15.96
CA LYS A 615 28.66 -10.62 -16.92
C LYS A 615 28.30 -9.23 -17.42
N ASP A 616 28.48 -8.21 -16.58
CA ASP A 616 28.14 -6.83 -16.91
C ASP A 616 29.36 -6.06 -17.45
N LYS A 617 29.45 -5.96 -18.78
CA LYS A 617 30.48 -5.15 -19.46
C LYS A 617 30.32 -3.65 -19.18
N SER A 618 29.20 -3.22 -18.59
CA SER A 618 28.85 -1.84 -18.26
C SER A 618 28.89 -1.54 -16.75
N HIS A 619 29.68 -2.31 -15.99
CA HIS A 619 29.83 -2.13 -14.55
C HIS A 619 30.12 -0.66 -14.16
N PRO A 620 29.36 -0.03 -13.23
CA PRO A 620 29.45 1.40 -12.95
C PRO A 620 30.85 1.89 -12.56
N ILE A 621 31.59 1.12 -11.76
CA ILE A 621 32.97 1.46 -11.36
C ILE A 621 33.91 1.44 -12.57
N LEU A 622 33.76 0.47 -13.48
CA LEU A 622 34.61 0.36 -14.66
C LEU A 622 34.34 1.53 -15.62
N GLN A 623 33.08 1.92 -15.82
CA GLN A 623 32.73 3.10 -16.63
C GLN A 623 33.38 4.38 -16.09
N ILE A 624 33.44 4.55 -14.77
CA ILE A 624 34.08 5.71 -14.15
C ILE A 624 35.59 5.68 -14.35
N MET A 625 36.21 4.50 -14.21
CA MET A 625 37.63 4.32 -14.48
C MET A 625 37.99 4.63 -15.94
N GLU A 626 37.08 4.37 -16.91
CA GLU A 626 37.36 4.65 -18.33
C GLU A 626 37.57 6.14 -18.59
N GLY A 627 36.97 7.01 -17.76
CA GLY A 627 37.19 8.45 -17.77
C GLY A 627 38.54 8.88 -17.18
N ARG A 628 39.22 8.03 -16.40
CA ARG A 628 40.51 8.35 -15.75
C ARG A 628 41.70 8.07 -16.66
N VAL A 629 41.66 8.58 -17.89
CA VAL A 629 42.67 8.30 -18.94
C VAL A 629 44.11 8.67 -18.54
N ASN A 630 44.27 9.64 -17.64
CA ASN A 630 45.58 10.10 -17.16
C ASN A 630 46.07 9.31 -15.92
N ASP A 631 45.24 8.45 -15.34
CA ASP A 631 45.59 7.59 -14.21
C ASP A 631 46.06 6.23 -14.73
N LYS A 632 47.37 5.96 -14.60
CA LYS A 632 47.97 4.71 -15.07
C LYS A 632 47.41 3.49 -14.34
N ASN A 633 47.10 3.61 -13.05
CA ASN A 633 46.58 2.49 -12.25
C ASN A 633 45.16 2.13 -12.71
N ALA A 634 44.31 3.14 -12.89
CA ALA A 634 42.95 2.94 -13.42
C ALA A 634 42.97 2.28 -14.81
N MET A 635 43.85 2.76 -15.71
CA MET A 635 43.96 2.22 -17.07
C MET A 635 44.54 0.81 -17.11
N GLU A 636 45.52 0.50 -16.25
CA GLU A 636 46.05 -0.86 -16.13
C GLU A 636 44.99 -1.83 -15.60
N PHE A 637 44.26 -1.42 -14.56
CA PHE A 637 43.18 -2.20 -13.97
C PHE A 637 42.08 -2.49 -15.01
N LEU A 638 41.63 -1.48 -15.75
CA LEU A 638 40.65 -1.64 -16.82
C LEU A 638 41.12 -2.60 -17.91
N ARG A 639 42.39 -2.49 -18.32
CA ARG A 639 42.96 -3.41 -19.33
C ARG A 639 42.91 -4.85 -18.83
N LYS A 640 43.23 -5.10 -17.56
CA LYS A 640 43.13 -6.42 -16.94
C LYS A 640 41.68 -6.91 -16.89
N GLN A 641 40.73 -6.09 -16.44
CA GLN A 641 39.32 -6.49 -16.37
C GLN A 641 38.71 -6.75 -17.75
N LYS A 642 39.04 -5.96 -18.77
CA LYS A 642 38.58 -6.18 -20.15
C LYS A 642 39.11 -7.47 -20.77
N ALA A 643 40.30 -7.92 -20.36
CA ALA A 643 40.87 -9.20 -20.80
C ALA A 643 40.23 -10.41 -20.10
N ARG A 644 39.44 -10.20 -19.03
CA ARG A 644 38.76 -11.23 -18.23
C ARG A 644 37.26 -11.35 -18.58
N VAL A 645 36.88 -10.90 -19.78
CA VAL A 645 35.53 -11.00 -20.31
C VAL A 645 35.49 -12.14 -21.31
N VAL A 646 34.74 -13.21 -21.00
CA VAL A 646 34.51 -14.31 -21.93
C VAL A 646 33.70 -13.78 -23.13
N GLY A 647 34.16 -14.11 -24.34
CA GLY A 647 33.65 -13.60 -25.62
C GLY A 647 32.30 -14.17 -26.03
#